data_AF-A0A255TNV5-F1
#
_entry.id   AF-A0A255TNV5-F1
#
_cell.length_a   1.000
_cell.length_b   1.000
_cell.length_c   1.000
_cell.angle_alpha   90.00
_cell.angle_beta   90.00
_cell.angle_gamma   90.00
#
_symmetry.space_group_name_H-M   'P 1'
#
loop_
_entity.id
_entity.type
_entity.pdbx_description
1 polymer ?
#
loop_
_entity_poly.entity_id
_entity_poly.type
_entity_poly.pdbx_seq_one_letter_code
_entity_poly.pdbx_strand_id
1 'polypeptide(L)'
;MPAAMPNNLNNQLYTIFNYTKIMKKINHYVLNGAIALLSTAGFVACSSSDDVTDAPVNPTYDGKSVKTQFAINIANESSKTRMTAENTQNSSNFLGMNNIYLIPFVEIPTESKYVDGAQTGSTPKTSKEYTFPSDVLKLAAISNSEIDNSTDNKNYKIYNDVSIPVGTKNFLFYGTGPMTDKVKNGALTVADISSTSGNTTNKIKFSLVDIATTDGANNTLTTVSGDFAAYLTTIANATGWAELTSNDDATLYQARTNLITNPSNGGVRGVSAIALKQIVQDIVTLAYPKQTPNGGTETTVSKVADAICTAVKAKYFDISETAGSKGKVDWKSTGVEKTIKTFPRDLNIPDGAMLMTWNNTENKFEATANPSMGTTTGSSPFINFYNLTYPACIAYRANTPLAAKNEEVSTWPTQYSSWESYDWTTQGWGQEVLVTTRSIALQNNIQYGVAQLEATVIAASNLLNDNSGNNMVSVTANAFPVKGILIGGQKSDVNWEYLPNTSASDKVVYDSDINNINLTTTESSPFYTLLFDSYTTGLKAKQNTIRIALELENNSGADFKGIDGVVAAGQRFYLLAELDPKASSGVTAISWPNTNPNRFPQFGIDRTFVQDFKTKVKFTVRTLKNAYVTIPDLRSIKLKLGLSVDLQWQSGLTFDVPLGGTIN
;
A
#
# COMPACT_ATOMS: atom_id res chain seq x y z
N MET A 1 60.49 -24.09 -48.38
CA MET A 1 60.44 -25.47 -48.91
C MET A 1 60.15 -26.42 -47.76
N PRO A 2 59.40 -27.51 -47.97
CA PRO A 2 58.23 -27.71 -48.85
C PRO A 2 56.99 -28.09 -47.99
N ALA A 3 55.75 -28.23 -48.49
CA ALA A 3 55.04 -27.76 -49.69
C ALA A 3 53.52 -27.84 -49.33
N ALA A 4 52.75 -26.77 -49.55
CA ALA A 4 51.80 -26.61 -50.68
C ALA A 4 50.34 -27.09 -50.43
N MET A 5 49.44 -26.11 -50.52
CA MET A 5 48.16 -26.05 -51.28
C MET A 5 47.98 -27.12 -52.40
N PRO A 6 46.73 -27.41 -52.90
CA PRO A 6 45.72 -26.37 -53.19
C PRO A 6 44.20 -26.71 -53.17
N ASN A 7 43.41 -25.63 -53.29
CA ASN A 7 42.20 -25.37 -54.12
C ASN A 7 41.27 -26.55 -54.53
N ASN A 8 39.94 -26.46 -54.37
CA ASN A 8 38.99 -25.46 -54.92
C ASN A 8 38.85 -25.48 -56.47
N LEU A 9 37.83 -26.18 -56.96
CA LEU A 9 37.05 -26.02 -58.21
C LEU A 9 35.86 -27.01 -58.06
N ASN A 10 34.56 -26.69 -58.16
CA ASN A 10 33.76 -25.72 -58.92
C ASN A 10 33.37 -26.19 -60.35
N ASN A 11 32.09 -26.57 -60.47
CA ASN A 11 31.15 -26.31 -61.59
C ASN A 11 30.74 -27.44 -62.59
N GLN A 12 29.45 -27.39 -62.97
CA GLN A 12 28.72 -28.07 -64.08
C GLN A 12 28.50 -29.60 -63.94
N LEU A 13 27.35 -30.21 -64.32
CA LEU A 13 26.44 -29.93 -65.45
C LEU A 13 24.91 -30.00 -65.13
N TYR A 14 24.09 -29.56 -66.08
CA TYR A 14 22.60 -29.51 -66.06
C TYR A 14 21.91 -30.88 -66.31
N THR A 15 20.60 -31.01 -65.97
CA THR A 15 19.48 -31.29 -66.94
C THR A 15 18.09 -31.52 -66.28
N ILE A 16 17.22 -30.50 -66.36
CA ILE A 16 15.77 -30.51 -66.77
C ILE A 16 14.67 -31.29 -65.96
N PHE A 17 13.75 -30.49 -65.37
CA PHE A 17 12.25 -30.64 -65.22
C PHE A 17 11.67 -31.76 -64.29
N ASN A 18 10.48 -31.65 -63.67
CA ASN A 18 9.48 -30.54 -63.58
C ASN A 18 8.51 -30.66 -62.36
N TYR A 19 8.10 -29.52 -61.78
CA TYR A 19 6.90 -29.21 -60.93
C TYR A 19 6.43 -30.20 -59.82
N THR A 20 5.90 -29.78 -58.66
CA THR A 20 5.14 -28.57 -58.23
C THR A 20 5.31 -28.43 -56.68
N LYS A 21 4.83 -27.46 -55.88
CA LYS A 21 3.96 -26.26 -56.01
C LYS A 21 4.28 -25.29 -54.84
N ILE A 22 4.88 -24.12 -55.09
CA ILE A 22 5.17 -23.10 -54.05
C ILE A 22 4.79 -21.69 -54.52
N MET A 23 4.46 -20.83 -53.54
CA MET A 23 4.16 -19.39 -53.57
C MET A 23 4.52 -18.59 -54.84
N LYS A 24 3.55 -17.82 -55.35
CA LYS A 24 3.82 -16.57 -56.10
C LYS A 24 3.64 -15.37 -55.19
N LYS A 25 4.70 -14.59 -54.98
CA LYS A 25 4.58 -13.15 -54.70
C LYS A 25 4.20 -12.44 -56.00
N ILE A 26 3.45 -11.35 -55.93
CA ILE A 26 3.31 -10.38 -57.01
C ILE A 26 3.68 -9.01 -56.45
N ASN A 27 4.66 -8.35 -57.08
CA ASN A 27 5.00 -6.97 -56.79
C ASN A 27 4.04 -6.05 -57.54
N HIS A 28 3.55 -4.99 -56.89
CA HIS A 28 3.26 -3.74 -57.58
C HIS A 28 3.95 -2.60 -56.81
N TYR A 29 4.64 -1.75 -57.56
CA TYR A 29 5.26 -0.50 -57.13
C TYR A 29 5.09 0.50 -58.29
N VAL A 30 5.32 1.79 -58.01
CA VAL A 30 5.22 2.92 -58.96
C VAL A 30 3.79 3.32 -59.32
N LEU A 31 3.27 4.26 -58.55
CA LEU A 31 2.96 5.59 -59.10
C LEU A 31 3.32 6.65 -58.06
N ASN A 32 4.09 7.66 -58.46
CA ASN A 32 4.68 8.63 -57.54
C ASN A 32 3.76 9.85 -57.36
N GLY A 33 3.55 10.26 -56.11
CA GLY A 33 2.93 11.53 -55.76
C GLY A 33 3.57 12.08 -54.48
N ALA A 34 4.59 12.92 -54.62
CA ALA A 34 5.36 13.43 -53.48
C ALA A 34 4.73 14.69 -52.89
N ILE A 35 4.36 14.65 -51.61
CA ILE A 35 4.12 15.82 -50.76
C ILE A 35 4.95 15.65 -49.48
N ALA A 36 5.55 16.74 -49.01
CA ALA A 36 6.66 16.73 -48.06
C ALA A 36 6.22 16.59 -46.58
N LEU A 37 7.20 16.33 -45.71
CA LEU A 37 7.04 16.55 -44.27
C LEU A 37 6.73 18.03 -44.01
N LEU A 38 5.57 18.31 -43.42
CA LEU A 38 5.33 19.54 -42.67
C LEU A 38 4.79 19.18 -41.28
N SER A 39 5.51 19.65 -40.27
CA SER A 39 5.12 19.57 -38.88
C SER A 39 4.02 20.58 -38.55
N THR A 40 3.20 20.26 -37.54
CA THR A 40 2.44 21.23 -36.73
C THR A 40 1.55 22.23 -37.49
N ALA A 41 0.41 21.73 -38.00
CA ALA A 41 -0.79 22.54 -38.22
C ALA A 41 -2.04 21.68 -37.95
N GLY A 42 -3.08 22.26 -37.35
CA GLY A 42 -4.34 21.56 -37.08
C GLY A 42 -5.21 21.49 -38.32
N PHE A 43 -5.57 20.28 -38.77
CA PHE A 43 -6.51 20.09 -39.86
C PHE A 43 -7.95 19.96 -39.33
N VAL A 44 -8.74 21.01 -39.56
CA VAL A 44 -10.21 20.92 -39.48
C VAL A 44 -10.68 20.19 -40.74
N ALA A 45 -11.21 18.98 -40.59
CA ALA A 45 -11.85 18.27 -41.69
C ALA A 45 -13.26 18.84 -41.90
N CYS A 46 -13.43 19.66 -42.94
CA CYS A 46 -14.74 20.16 -43.33
C CYS A 46 -15.61 19.02 -43.90
N SER A 47 -16.91 19.05 -43.60
CA SER A 47 -17.89 18.24 -44.32
C SER A 47 -17.97 18.68 -45.79
N SER A 48 -17.92 17.72 -46.70
CA SER A 48 -18.43 17.86 -48.06
C SER A 48 -19.12 16.55 -48.45
N SER A 49 -20.42 16.63 -48.68
CA SER A 49 -21.22 15.53 -49.24
C SER A 49 -20.84 15.28 -50.70
N ASP A 50 -20.64 14.02 -51.06
CA ASP A 50 -21.05 13.52 -52.38
C ASP A 50 -21.52 12.07 -52.26
N ASP A 51 -22.36 11.62 -53.19
CA ASP A 51 -23.17 10.41 -53.04
C ASP A 51 -22.44 9.13 -53.49
N VAL A 52 -22.35 8.16 -52.59
CA VAL A 52 -21.98 6.76 -52.89
C VAL A 52 -22.90 5.86 -52.09
N THR A 53 -23.76 5.10 -52.77
CA THR A 53 -24.79 4.25 -52.15
C THR A 53 -24.25 2.90 -51.66
N ASP A 54 -23.09 2.90 -51.00
CA ASP A 54 -22.54 1.80 -50.21
C ASP A 54 -22.21 2.36 -48.81
N ALA A 55 -22.40 1.56 -47.76
CA ALA A 55 -22.30 2.05 -46.39
C ALA A 55 -20.93 2.71 -46.11
N PRO A 56 -20.88 3.92 -45.52
CA PRO A 56 -19.64 4.68 -45.39
C PRO A 56 -18.63 3.92 -44.53
N VAL A 57 -17.62 3.38 -45.21
CA VAL A 57 -16.53 2.63 -44.58
C VAL A 57 -15.67 3.60 -43.77
N ASN A 58 -15.40 3.25 -42.51
CA ASN A 58 -14.63 4.04 -41.55
C ASN A 58 -13.24 3.45 -41.19
N PRO A 59 -12.52 2.74 -42.08
CA PRO A 59 -11.21 2.20 -41.74
C PRO A 59 -10.16 3.30 -41.67
N THR A 60 -9.15 3.08 -40.86
CA THR A 60 -7.85 3.74 -41.05
C THR A 60 -7.21 3.29 -42.37
N TYR A 61 -6.16 3.98 -42.81
CA TYR A 61 -5.48 3.71 -44.07
C TYR A 61 -4.88 2.29 -44.20
N ASP A 62 -4.81 1.51 -43.11
CA ASP A 62 -4.34 0.11 -43.13
C ASP A 62 -5.44 -0.95 -43.30
N GLY A 63 -6.72 -0.57 -43.21
CA GLY A 63 -7.87 -1.47 -43.36
C GLY A 63 -8.11 -2.44 -42.18
N LYS A 64 -7.41 -2.27 -41.05
CA LYS A 64 -7.42 -3.19 -39.89
C LYS A 64 -7.93 -2.56 -38.61
N SER A 65 -7.92 -1.23 -38.49
CA SER A 65 -8.61 -0.50 -37.42
C SER A 65 -9.63 0.49 -37.96
N VAL A 66 -10.51 0.96 -37.09
CA VAL A 66 -11.47 2.03 -37.33
C VAL A 66 -11.26 3.16 -36.33
N LYS A 67 -11.48 4.41 -36.74
CA LYS A 67 -11.44 5.57 -35.83
C LYS A 67 -12.83 5.86 -35.29
N THR A 68 -13.01 5.71 -33.99
CA THR A 68 -14.36 5.74 -33.38
C THR A 68 -14.45 6.70 -32.21
N GLN A 69 -15.67 7.19 -31.95
CA GLN A 69 -16.06 7.66 -30.63
C GLN A 69 -16.05 6.46 -29.67
N PHE A 70 -15.34 6.57 -28.56
CA PHE A 70 -15.21 5.52 -27.55
C PHE A 70 -15.64 6.04 -26.18
N ALA A 71 -16.73 5.50 -25.65
CA ALA A 71 -17.30 5.92 -24.38
C ALA A 71 -17.02 4.92 -23.25
N ILE A 72 -16.56 5.44 -22.11
CA ILE A 72 -16.38 4.69 -20.86
C ILE A 72 -17.26 5.27 -19.76
N ASN A 73 -17.91 4.40 -18.97
CA ASN A 73 -18.59 4.78 -17.74
C ASN A 73 -17.69 4.54 -16.53
N ILE A 74 -17.57 5.54 -15.68
CA ILE A 74 -16.77 5.56 -14.45
C ILE A 74 -17.75 5.55 -13.29
N ALA A 75 -17.65 4.57 -12.40
CA ALA A 75 -18.55 4.46 -11.25
C ALA A 75 -18.38 5.65 -10.28
N ASN A 76 -19.30 6.62 -10.33
CA ASN A 76 -19.23 7.84 -9.51
C ASN A 76 -20.52 8.16 -8.71
N GLU A 77 -21.64 7.44 -8.89
CA GLU A 77 -22.94 7.84 -8.28
C GLU A 77 -23.84 6.73 -7.71
N SER A 78 -23.68 5.45 -8.07
CA SER A 78 -24.77 4.46 -7.92
C SER A 78 -25.09 3.94 -6.53
N SER A 79 -24.19 4.06 -5.56
CA SER A 79 -24.52 3.71 -4.18
C SER A 79 -23.75 4.52 -3.15
N LYS A 80 -24.48 5.03 -2.15
CA LYS A 80 -23.95 5.69 -0.93
C LYS A 80 -23.16 4.74 -0.01
N THR A 81 -22.80 3.57 -0.52
CA THR A 81 -21.99 2.53 0.13
C THR A 81 -20.52 2.59 -0.30
N ARG A 82 -20.22 3.22 -1.44
CA ARG A 82 -18.89 3.19 -2.09
C ARG A 82 -18.03 4.43 -1.81
N MET A 83 -18.63 5.53 -1.32
CA MET A 83 -18.03 6.88 -1.32
C MET A 83 -18.40 7.71 -0.05
N THR A 84 -17.42 8.02 0.83
CA THR A 84 -17.40 9.10 1.87
C THR A 84 -15.98 9.62 2.31
N ALA A 85 -15.40 10.77 1.85
CA ALA A 85 -14.01 11.24 2.24
C ALA A 85 -13.10 11.78 1.07
N GLU A 86 -12.06 12.59 1.31
CA GLU A 86 -11.38 13.34 0.22
C GLU A 86 -10.41 12.51 -0.67
N ASN A 87 -9.26 12.06 -0.15
CA ASN A 87 -8.18 11.47 -0.94
C ASN A 87 -8.51 10.09 -1.58
N THR A 88 -9.68 9.52 -1.26
CA THR A 88 -10.11 8.18 -1.68
C THR A 88 -11.33 8.21 -2.61
N GLN A 89 -11.55 9.32 -3.36
CA GLN A 89 -12.74 9.61 -4.20
C GLN A 89 -14.08 9.60 -3.46
N ASN A 90 -14.00 9.66 -2.15
CA ASN A 90 -15.01 9.16 -1.28
C ASN A 90 -16.06 10.31 -1.07
N SER A 91 -15.71 11.59 -1.23
CA SER A 91 -16.65 12.74 -1.15
C SER A 91 -17.49 12.95 -2.43
N SER A 92 -17.80 11.88 -3.18
CA SER A 92 -18.45 11.88 -4.51
C SER A 92 -17.74 12.73 -5.58
N ASN A 93 -16.48 13.12 -5.33
CA ASN A 93 -15.65 13.88 -6.24
C ASN A 93 -14.78 12.93 -7.06
N PHE A 94 -14.82 13.05 -8.39
CA PHE A 94 -13.86 12.37 -9.24
C PHE A 94 -12.46 12.97 -9.02
N LEU A 95 -11.47 12.16 -8.64
CA LEU A 95 -10.09 12.66 -8.41
C LEU A 95 -9.26 12.76 -9.70
N GLY A 96 -9.83 12.40 -10.84
CA GLY A 96 -9.08 12.23 -12.08
C GLY A 96 -8.61 10.78 -12.29
N MET A 97 -8.26 10.47 -13.54
CA MET A 97 -7.71 9.17 -13.93
C MET A 97 -6.53 9.34 -14.89
N ASN A 98 -5.41 8.76 -14.50
CA ASN A 98 -4.14 8.71 -15.21
C ASN A 98 -3.85 7.28 -15.66
N ASN A 99 -2.76 7.11 -16.43
CA ASN A 99 -2.23 5.78 -16.82
C ASN A 99 -3.30 4.88 -17.45
N ILE A 100 -4.13 5.45 -18.34
CA ILE A 100 -5.28 4.74 -18.88
C ILE A 100 -4.84 3.83 -20.02
N TYR A 101 -5.07 2.53 -19.86
CA TYR A 101 -4.76 1.49 -20.84
C TYR A 101 -6.02 0.73 -21.24
N LEU A 102 -6.18 0.48 -22.53
CA LEU A 102 -7.27 -0.27 -23.13
C LEU A 102 -6.68 -1.37 -24.02
N ILE A 103 -7.01 -2.63 -23.74
CA ILE A 103 -6.43 -3.80 -24.40
C ILE A 103 -7.54 -4.57 -25.14
N PRO A 104 -7.53 -4.61 -26.48
CA PRO A 104 -8.58 -5.25 -27.28
C PRO A 104 -8.43 -6.78 -27.33
N PHE A 105 -9.55 -7.50 -27.23
CA PHE A 105 -9.62 -8.96 -27.39
C PHE A 105 -10.82 -9.40 -28.25
N VAL A 106 -10.66 -10.54 -28.92
CA VAL A 106 -11.73 -11.25 -29.66
C VAL A 106 -12.59 -12.14 -28.76
N GLU A 107 -11.99 -12.74 -27.72
CA GLU A 107 -12.66 -13.51 -26.65
C GLU A 107 -12.53 -12.74 -25.32
N ILE A 108 -13.49 -12.87 -24.40
CA ILE A 108 -13.34 -12.27 -23.06
C ILE A 108 -12.27 -13.03 -22.25
N PRO A 109 -11.29 -12.34 -21.64
CA PRO A 109 -10.35 -12.99 -20.73
C PRO A 109 -11.10 -13.59 -19.53
N THR A 110 -11.09 -14.92 -19.41
CA THR A 110 -11.79 -15.63 -18.33
C THR A 110 -11.05 -15.42 -17.00
N GLU A 111 -11.70 -14.67 -16.10
CA GLU A 111 -11.26 -14.47 -14.72
C GLU A 111 -11.12 -15.80 -13.96
N SER A 112 -10.22 -15.83 -12.99
CA SER A 112 -10.06 -16.90 -12.02
C SER A 112 -11.31 -17.02 -11.15
N LYS A 113 -12.03 -18.12 -11.34
CA LYS A 113 -13.21 -18.51 -10.56
C LYS A 113 -12.87 -19.75 -9.75
N TYR A 114 -13.23 -19.74 -8.46
CA TYR A 114 -13.18 -20.93 -7.63
C TYR A 114 -14.18 -21.97 -8.14
N VAL A 115 -13.76 -23.24 -8.18
CA VAL A 115 -14.60 -24.37 -8.58
C VAL A 115 -14.92 -25.17 -7.32
N ASP A 116 -16.21 -25.33 -7.02
CA ASP A 116 -16.63 -26.10 -5.85
C ASP A 116 -16.45 -27.60 -6.06
N GLY A 117 -16.26 -28.35 -4.97
CA GLY A 117 -16.01 -29.80 -5.05
C GLY A 117 -14.61 -30.22 -5.51
N ALA A 118 -13.65 -29.28 -5.57
CA ALA A 118 -12.23 -29.60 -5.77
C ALA A 118 -11.74 -30.59 -4.68
N GLN A 119 -11.32 -31.80 -5.09
CA GLN A 119 -10.73 -32.79 -4.18
C GLN A 119 -9.47 -32.23 -3.52
N THR A 120 -9.17 -32.68 -2.30
CA THR A 120 -7.88 -32.45 -1.63
C THR A 120 -6.72 -32.87 -2.53
N GLY A 121 -5.99 -31.88 -3.08
CA GLY A 121 -4.92 -32.09 -4.06
C GLY A 121 -5.19 -31.54 -5.47
N SER A 122 -6.42 -31.09 -5.77
CA SER A 122 -6.73 -30.40 -7.03
C SER A 122 -6.10 -29.01 -7.07
N THR A 123 -5.33 -28.72 -8.12
CA THR A 123 -4.69 -27.41 -8.32
C THR A 123 -5.76 -26.32 -8.48
N PRO A 124 -5.67 -25.18 -7.76
CA PRO A 124 -6.54 -24.03 -8.01
C PRO A 124 -6.46 -23.58 -9.47
N LYS A 125 -7.60 -23.25 -10.07
CA LYS A 125 -7.67 -22.81 -11.46
C LYS A 125 -7.09 -21.40 -11.60
N THR A 126 -5.78 -21.34 -11.87
CA THR A 126 -5.06 -20.12 -12.23
C THR A 126 -5.70 -19.47 -13.44
N SER A 127 -5.57 -18.14 -13.54
CA SER A 127 -6.09 -17.40 -14.69
C SER A 127 -5.48 -17.96 -15.96
N LYS A 128 -6.30 -18.34 -16.95
CA LYS A 128 -5.77 -18.71 -18.28
C LYS A 128 -4.93 -17.55 -18.78
N GLU A 129 -3.73 -17.84 -19.27
CA GLU A 129 -2.90 -16.83 -19.91
C GLU A 129 -3.51 -16.46 -21.27
N TYR A 130 -3.74 -15.17 -21.49
CA TYR A 130 -4.24 -14.65 -22.76
C TYR A 130 -3.17 -13.77 -23.39
N THR A 131 -2.86 -14.05 -24.66
CA THR A 131 -2.07 -13.16 -25.51
C THR A 131 -2.98 -12.05 -26.06
N PHE A 132 -2.51 -10.82 -26.05
CA PHE A 132 -3.14 -9.65 -26.68
C PHE A 132 -2.30 -9.14 -27.88
N PRO A 133 -2.89 -8.32 -28.77
CA PRO A 133 -2.13 -7.61 -29.81
C PRO A 133 -1.04 -6.72 -29.20
N SER A 134 -0.03 -6.33 -29.99
CA SER A 134 0.98 -5.33 -29.57
C SER A 134 0.37 -3.97 -29.23
N ASP A 135 -0.81 -3.70 -29.77
CA ASP A 135 -1.34 -2.35 -29.92
C ASP A 135 -2.22 -2.00 -28.70
N VAL A 136 -1.58 -2.02 -27.51
CA VAL A 136 -2.16 -1.54 -26.25
C VAL A 136 -2.46 -0.05 -26.39
N LEU A 137 -3.74 0.31 -26.39
CA LEU A 137 -4.14 1.70 -26.55
C LEU A 137 -3.94 2.46 -25.22
N LYS A 138 -3.16 3.54 -25.26
CA LYS A 138 -3.03 4.48 -24.15
C LYS A 138 -3.93 5.68 -24.40
N LEU A 139 -4.89 5.91 -23.50
CA LEU A 139 -5.82 7.05 -23.60
C LEU A 139 -5.26 8.26 -22.84
N ALA A 140 -5.74 9.45 -23.20
CA ALA A 140 -5.42 10.68 -22.47
C ALA A 140 -5.94 10.60 -21.02
N ALA A 141 -5.27 11.27 -20.08
CA ALA A 141 -5.75 11.39 -18.71
C ALA A 141 -7.07 12.18 -18.66
N ILE A 142 -7.88 11.91 -17.64
CA ILE A 142 -9.14 12.60 -17.36
C ILE A 142 -8.93 13.44 -16.09
N SER A 143 -9.22 14.74 -16.15
CA SER A 143 -9.19 15.60 -14.96
C SER A 143 -10.39 15.37 -14.05
N ASN A 144 -10.31 15.86 -12.82
CA ASN A 144 -11.47 15.94 -11.92
C ASN A 144 -12.64 16.74 -12.52
N SER A 145 -12.36 17.81 -13.28
CA SER A 145 -13.37 18.68 -13.89
C SER A 145 -14.08 18.10 -15.14
N GLU A 146 -13.62 16.98 -15.68
CA GLU A 146 -14.24 16.33 -16.84
C GLU A 146 -15.36 15.33 -16.48
N ILE A 147 -15.53 15.02 -15.19
CA ILE A 147 -16.59 14.14 -14.65
C ILE A 147 -17.22 14.87 -13.46
N ASP A 148 -18.21 15.72 -13.74
CA ASP A 148 -18.93 16.50 -12.73
C ASP A 148 -20.28 15.88 -12.37
N ASN A 149 -20.43 15.55 -11.08
CA ASN A 149 -21.67 15.07 -10.47
C ASN A 149 -22.56 16.21 -9.94
N SER A 150 -22.10 17.47 -9.95
CA SER A 150 -22.78 18.59 -9.29
C SER A 150 -23.76 19.37 -10.18
N THR A 151 -23.65 19.27 -11.51
CA THR A 151 -24.49 20.04 -12.46
C THR A 151 -25.24 19.20 -13.49
N ASP A 152 -24.64 18.14 -14.03
CA ASP A 152 -25.16 17.36 -15.17
C ASP A 152 -25.22 15.83 -14.91
N ASN A 153 -24.75 15.37 -13.74
CA ASN A 153 -24.62 13.96 -13.34
C ASN A 153 -23.97 13.04 -14.41
N LYS A 154 -22.86 13.48 -15.02
CA LYS A 154 -22.20 12.78 -16.15
C LYS A 154 -21.13 11.80 -15.68
N ASN A 155 -21.50 10.53 -15.48
CA ASN A 155 -20.59 9.44 -15.09
C ASN A 155 -19.73 8.89 -16.25
N TYR A 156 -19.59 9.58 -17.39
CA TYR A 156 -18.93 9.01 -18.57
C TYR A 156 -17.96 9.97 -19.26
N LYS A 157 -16.92 9.39 -19.87
CA LYS A 157 -15.97 10.10 -20.74
C LYS A 157 -16.08 9.55 -22.16
N ILE A 158 -16.25 10.44 -23.13
CA ILE A 158 -16.09 10.13 -24.56
C ILE A 158 -14.67 10.52 -24.98
N TYR A 159 -14.02 9.63 -25.71
CA TYR A 159 -12.82 9.90 -26.50
C TYR A 159 -13.18 9.86 -27.99
N ASN A 160 -12.57 10.74 -28.78
CA ASN A 160 -12.72 10.75 -30.24
C ASN A 160 -11.46 10.19 -30.91
N ASP A 161 -11.54 9.82 -32.19
CA ASP A 161 -10.42 9.35 -33.01
C ASP A 161 -9.66 8.12 -32.48
N VAL A 162 -10.26 7.34 -31.57
CA VAL A 162 -9.61 6.14 -31.02
C VAL A 162 -9.57 5.03 -32.08
N SER A 163 -8.36 4.57 -32.42
CA SER A 163 -8.11 3.58 -33.48
C SER A 163 -8.26 2.14 -32.96
N ILE A 164 -9.48 1.62 -32.93
CA ILE A 164 -9.78 0.26 -32.42
C ILE A 164 -9.64 -0.80 -33.54
N PRO A 165 -8.97 -1.94 -33.31
CA PRO A 165 -8.89 -3.02 -34.29
C PRO A 165 -10.26 -3.64 -34.65
N VAL A 166 -10.47 -3.93 -35.93
CA VAL A 166 -11.64 -4.65 -36.44
C VAL A 166 -11.64 -6.09 -35.92
N GLY A 167 -12.83 -6.61 -35.60
CA GLY A 167 -13.02 -7.93 -34.97
C GLY A 167 -12.86 -7.93 -33.44
N THR A 168 -12.49 -6.81 -32.82
CA THR A 168 -12.52 -6.67 -31.34
C THR A 168 -13.95 -6.86 -30.83
N LYS A 169 -14.11 -7.56 -29.69
CA LYS A 169 -15.41 -7.82 -29.04
C LYS A 169 -15.40 -7.57 -27.53
N ASN A 170 -14.22 -7.54 -26.93
CA ASN A 170 -14.02 -7.39 -25.48
C ASN A 170 -12.81 -6.50 -25.20
N PHE A 171 -12.76 -5.92 -24.00
CA PHE A 171 -11.64 -5.13 -23.52
C PHE A 171 -11.24 -5.51 -22.09
N LEU A 172 -9.93 -5.44 -21.83
CA LEU A 172 -9.44 -5.10 -20.50
C LEU A 172 -9.18 -3.59 -20.46
N PHE A 173 -9.64 -2.95 -19.38
CA PHE A 173 -9.41 -1.54 -19.10
C PHE A 173 -8.64 -1.40 -17.78
N TYR A 174 -7.68 -0.48 -17.73
CA TYR A 174 -6.95 -0.12 -16.52
C TYR A 174 -6.73 1.39 -16.41
N GLY A 175 -6.65 1.89 -15.18
CA GLY A 175 -6.20 3.25 -14.87
C GLY A 175 -5.77 3.38 -13.41
N THR A 176 -5.14 4.50 -13.06
CA THR A 176 -4.84 4.90 -11.67
C THR A 176 -5.37 6.30 -11.41
N GLY A 177 -5.56 6.70 -10.16
CA GLY A 177 -5.73 8.12 -9.82
C GLY A 177 -4.43 8.93 -9.96
N PRO A 178 -4.43 10.18 -9.48
CA PRO A 178 -3.21 10.93 -9.18
C PRO A 178 -2.36 10.20 -8.12
N MET A 179 -1.04 10.29 -8.26
CA MET A 179 -0.04 9.78 -7.30
C MET A 179 0.96 10.89 -6.95
N THR A 180 0.45 12.11 -6.79
CA THR A 180 1.23 13.34 -6.60
C THR A 180 1.93 13.41 -5.24
N ASP A 181 1.29 12.87 -4.20
CA ASP A 181 1.85 12.72 -2.86
C ASP A 181 1.55 11.27 -2.40
N LYS A 182 2.62 10.48 -2.16
CA LYS A 182 2.48 9.06 -1.82
C LYS A 182 1.84 8.82 -0.45
N VAL A 183 1.93 9.79 0.46
CA VAL A 183 1.32 9.71 1.79
C VAL A 183 -0.18 9.91 1.67
N LYS A 184 -0.60 10.92 0.90
CA LYS A 184 -2.01 11.34 0.78
C LYS A 184 -2.81 10.56 -0.24
N ASN A 185 -2.25 10.35 -1.42
CA ASN A 185 -2.95 9.73 -2.56
C ASN A 185 -2.75 8.21 -2.64
N GLY A 186 -1.90 7.64 -1.77
CA GLY A 186 -1.29 6.32 -1.98
C GLY A 186 -0.37 6.30 -3.21
N ALA A 187 0.21 5.13 -3.50
CA ALA A 187 1.01 4.93 -4.71
C ALA A 187 1.03 3.47 -5.18
N LEU A 188 1.03 3.27 -6.50
CA LEU A 188 1.25 1.98 -7.15
C LEU A 188 2.32 2.10 -8.23
N THR A 189 3.17 1.09 -8.33
CA THR A 189 3.99 0.85 -9.53
C THR A 189 3.16 0.03 -10.51
N VAL A 190 2.90 0.58 -11.69
CA VAL A 190 2.25 -0.13 -12.80
C VAL A 190 3.34 -0.70 -13.71
N ALA A 191 3.34 -2.01 -13.97
CA ALA A 191 4.23 -2.59 -14.97
C ALA A 191 3.89 -1.98 -16.35
N ASP A 192 4.90 -1.70 -17.18
CA ASP A 192 4.65 -1.06 -18.49
C ASP A 192 3.96 -2.02 -19.47
N ILE A 193 2.63 -1.97 -19.45
CA ILE A 193 1.74 -2.77 -20.29
C ILE A 193 2.10 -2.59 -21.78
N SER A 194 2.62 -1.41 -22.18
CA SER A 194 2.91 -1.08 -23.58
C SER A 194 4.26 -1.58 -24.12
N SER A 195 5.20 -2.02 -23.26
CA SER A 195 6.51 -2.56 -23.70
C SER A 195 6.77 -4.03 -23.34
N THR A 196 5.77 -4.74 -22.83
CA THR A 196 5.92 -6.14 -22.37
C THR A 196 6.17 -7.14 -23.50
N SER A 197 7.43 -7.56 -23.67
CA SER A 197 7.83 -8.61 -24.60
C SER A 197 7.04 -9.92 -24.37
N GLY A 198 6.14 -10.22 -25.32
CA GLY A 198 5.27 -11.39 -25.32
C GLY A 198 3.77 -11.09 -25.19
N ASN A 199 3.37 -9.86 -24.83
CA ASN A 199 1.99 -9.39 -24.81
C ASN A 199 0.99 -10.35 -24.11
N THR A 200 1.28 -10.84 -22.90
CA THR A 200 0.36 -11.75 -22.19
C THR A 200 -0.10 -11.22 -20.84
N THR A 201 -1.30 -11.62 -20.42
CA THR A 201 -1.92 -11.16 -19.17
C THR A 201 -1.11 -11.49 -17.91
N ASN A 202 -0.14 -12.43 -17.96
CA ASN A 202 0.77 -12.68 -16.84
C ASN A 202 1.82 -11.58 -16.61
N LYS A 203 2.00 -10.67 -17.59
CA LYS A 203 2.93 -9.53 -17.51
C LYS A 203 2.31 -8.28 -16.88
N ILE A 204 0.98 -8.16 -16.92
CA ILE A 204 0.25 -7.05 -16.34
C ILE A 204 0.27 -7.23 -14.81
N LYS A 205 0.90 -6.28 -14.12
CA LYS A 205 1.08 -6.27 -12.68
C LYS A 205 0.95 -4.87 -12.10
N PHE A 206 0.46 -4.82 -10.88
CA PHE A 206 0.38 -3.61 -10.06
C PHE A 206 1.02 -3.93 -8.71
N SER A 207 1.96 -3.08 -8.27
CA SER A 207 2.74 -3.31 -7.05
C SER A 207 2.61 -2.16 -6.06
N LEU A 208 2.57 -2.47 -4.76
CA LEU A 208 2.70 -1.46 -3.72
C LEU A 208 4.07 -0.79 -3.78
N VAL A 209 4.15 0.47 -3.37
CA VAL A 209 5.40 1.23 -3.33
C VAL A 209 5.99 1.16 -1.91
N ASP A 210 7.18 0.58 -1.80
CA ASP A 210 7.93 0.52 -0.54
C ASP A 210 8.31 1.94 -0.04
N ILE A 211 8.23 2.13 1.28
CA ILE A 211 8.63 3.38 1.95
C ILE A 211 10.15 3.46 2.05
N ALA A 212 10.80 2.33 2.34
CA ALA A 212 12.25 2.20 2.43
C ALA A 212 12.77 1.12 1.47
N THR A 213 13.84 1.42 0.73
CA THR A 213 14.50 0.50 -0.20
C THR A 213 15.90 0.13 0.28
N THR A 214 16.38 -1.06 -0.12
CA THR A 214 17.67 -1.61 0.33
C THR A 214 18.90 -1.12 -0.43
N ASP A 215 18.74 -0.17 -1.37
CA ASP A 215 19.86 0.29 -2.22
C ASP A 215 20.94 1.00 -1.41
N GLY A 216 22.11 0.35 -1.31
CA GLY A 216 23.17 0.64 -0.34
C GLY A 216 24.01 1.89 -0.60
N ALA A 217 23.49 2.88 -1.32
CA ALA A 217 24.21 4.11 -1.65
C ALA A 217 24.10 5.20 -0.57
N ASN A 218 22.91 5.39 0.04
CA ASN A 218 22.62 6.49 0.97
C ASN A 218 21.38 6.22 1.87
N ASN A 219 21.28 5.07 2.54
CA ASN A 219 20.12 4.81 3.41
C ASN A 219 20.23 5.54 4.76
N THR A 220 19.55 6.70 4.87
CA THR A 220 19.43 7.51 6.09
C THR A 220 18.94 6.72 7.32
N LEU A 221 18.10 5.70 7.15
CA LEU A 221 17.62 4.85 8.25
C LEU A 221 18.78 4.12 8.93
N THR A 222 19.64 3.47 8.15
CA THR A 222 20.82 2.75 8.68
C THR A 222 21.85 3.71 9.24
N THR A 223 22.04 4.88 8.63
CA THR A 223 22.96 5.91 9.14
C THR A 223 22.51 6.41 10.50
N VAL A 224 21.30 6.98 10.61
CA VAL A 224 20.84 7.63 11.86
C VAL A 224 20.63 6.62 12.99
N SER A 225 20.13 5.41 12.71
CA SER A 225 20.00 4.38 13.75
C SER A 225 21.36 3.88 14.26
N GLY A 226 22.36 3.71 13.38
CA GLY A 226 23.74 3.45 13.79
C GLY A 226 24.34 4.61 14.61
N ASP A 227 24.02 5.84 14.23
CA ASP A 227 24.49 7.07 14.90
C ASP A 227 23.80 7.32 16.27
N PHE A 228 22.63 6.71 16.50
CA PHE A 228 21.97 6.61 17.80
C PHE A 228 22.56 5.47 18.65
N ALA A 229 22.91 4.34 18.03
CA ALA A 229 23.59 3.25 18.71
C ALA A 229 24.99 3.65 19.21
N ALA A 230 25.78 4.35 18.40
CA ALA A 230 27.07 4.89 18.81
C ALA A 230 26.94 5.86 20.00
N TYR A 231 25.95 6.76 19.97
CA TYR A 231 25.73 7.73 21.05
C TYR A 231 25.23 7.09 22.36
N LEU A 232 24.27 6.16 22.31
CA LEU A 232 23.87 5.40 23.52
C LEU A 232 24.99 4.50 24.05
N THR A 233 25.91 4.04 23.19
CA THR A 233 27.13 3.32 23.61
C THR A 233 28.06 4.23 24.40
N THR A 234 28.27 5.47 23.94
CA THR A 234 29.06 6.49 24.67
C THR A 234 28.50 6.73 26.07
N ILE A 235 27.18 6.73 26.23
CA ILE A 235 26.51 6.88 27.54
C ILE A 235 26.66 5.62 28.40
N ALA A 236 26.35 4.42 27.87
CA ALA A 236 26.41 3.17 28.63
C ALA A 236 27.82 2.76 29.10
N ASN A 237 28.86 3.31 28.44
CA ASN A 237 30.27 3.15 28.78
C ASN A 237 30.88 4.43 29.40
N ALA A 238 30.08 5.31 29.98
CA ALA A 238 30.58 6.41 30.80
C ALA A 238 31.50 5.88 31.92
N THR A 239 32.64 6.52 32.11
CA THR A 239 33.75 6.04 32.95
C THR A 239 33.31 5.73 34.39
N GLY A 240 33.58 4.50 34.85
CA GLY A 240 33.23 4.04 36.19
C GLY A 240 31.80 3.48 36.34
N TRP A 241 30.93 3.62 35.33
CA TRP A 241 29.53 3.20 35.45
C TRP A 241 29.33 1.67 35.30
N ALA A 242 30.28 0.96 34.69
CA ALA A 242 30.24 -0.49 34.58
C ALA A 242 30.71 -1.19 35.87
N GLU A 243 31.54 -0.49 36.64
CA GLU A 243 32.19 -0.90 37.87
C GLU A 243 31.36 -0.58 39.12
N LEU A 244 30.48 0.44 39.03
CA LEU A 244 29.58 0.87 40.10
C LEU A 244 28.59 -0.24 40.47
N THR A 245 28.51 -0.59 41.76
CA THR A 245 27.66 -1.67 42.27
C THR A 245 26.34 -1.17 42.88
N SER A 246 25.43 -2.09 43.19
CA SER A 246 24.21 -1.79 43.95
C SER A 246 24.47 -1.22 45.35
N ASN A 247 25.67 -1.41 45.90
CA ASN A 247 26.05 -0.92 47.23
C ASN A 247 26.62 0.51 47.17
N ASP A 248 27.15 0.93 46.02
CA ASP A 248 27.63 2.30 45.78
C ASP A 248 26.46 3.24 45.47
N ASP A 249 25.62 2.87 44.49
CA ASP A 249 24.34 3.54 44.22
C ASP A 249 23.36 2.59 43.51
N ALA A 250 22.42 2.02 44.26
CA ALA A 250 21.41 1.10 43.73
C ALA A 250 20.60 1.67 42.56
N THR A 251 20.40 2.99 42.51
CA THR A 251 19.60 3.66 41.48
C THR A 251 20.37 3.78 40.16
N LEU A 252 21.63 4.24 40.19
CA LEU A 252 22.48 4.28 38.98
C LEU A 252 22.89 2.88 38.50
N TYR A 253 23.09 1.93 39.42
CA TYR A 253 23.30 0.52 39.08
C TYR A 253 22.11 -0.06 38.30
N GLN A 254 20.89 0.13 38.82
CA GLN A 254 19.68 -0.37 38.15
C GLN A 254 19.41 0.41 36.86
N ALA A 255 19.74 1.70 36.77
CA ALA A 255 19.63 2.47 35.53
C ALA A 255 20.51 1.90 34.42
N ARG A 256 21.80 1.59 34.68
CA ARG A 256 22.67 0.94 33.68
C ARG A 256 22.15 -0.44 33.31
N THR A 257 21.76 -1.23 34.31
CA THR A 257 21.22 -2.58 34.12
C THR A 257 19.99 -2.53 33.21
N ASN A 258 19.04 -1.64 33.49
CA ASN A 258 17.85 -1.41 32.66
C ASN A 258 18.22 -0.98 31.24
N LEU A 259 19.19 -0.06 31.08
CA LEU A 259 19.66 0.45 29.79
C LEU A 259 20.22 -0.65 28.88
N ILE A 260 21.02 -1.58 29.42
CA ILE A 260 21.70 -2.61 28.61
C ILE A 260 20.95 -3.94 28.48
N THR A 261 19.95 -4.24 29.31
CA THR A 261 19.28 -5.56 29.32
C THR A 261 17.86 -5.62 28.74
N ASN A 262 17.16 -4.49 28.62
CA ASN A 262 15.72 -4.35 28.29
C ASN A 262 14.84 -5.60 28.49
N PRO A 263 14.50 -5.97 29.75
CA PRO A 263 13.97 -7.30 30.07
C PRO A 263 12.60 -7.63 29.48
N SER A 264 11.79 -6.63 29.14
CA SER A 264 10.42 -6.83 28.63
C SER A 264 10.33 -7.26 27.17
N ASN A 265 11.41 -7.14 26.39
CA ASN A 265 11.36 -7.30 24.92
C ASN A 265 12.57 -8.05 24.34
N GLY A 266 13.08 -9.04 25.09
CA GLY A 266 14.22 -9.85 24.66
C GLY A 266 15.53 -9.07 24.44
N GLY A 267 15.71 -7.94 25.14
CA GLY A 267 16.87 -7.05 24.97
C GLY A 267 16.77 -6.03 23.83
N VAL A 268 15.67 -6.04 23.05
CA VAL A 268 15.48 -5.14 21.90
C VAL A 268 14.72 -3.87 22.30
N ARG A 269 15.08 -2.72 21.71
CA ARG A 269 14.40 -1.42 21.86
C ARG A 269 13.91 -0.92 20.52
N GLY A 270 12.70 -0.36 20.50
CA GLY A 270 12.26 0.55 19.43
C GLY A 270 12.88 1.92 19.65
N VAL A 271 13.43 2.54 18.60
CA VAL A 271 14.12 3.83 18.72
C VAL A 271 13.58 4.86 17.73
N SER A 272 13.23 6.02 18.25
CA SER A 272 12.93 7.25 17.53
C SER A 272 13.66 8.40 18.21
N ALA A 273 13.65 9.59 17.61
CA ALA A 273 14.20 10.81 18.17
C ALA A 273 13.57 11.12 19.56
N ILE A 274 12.28 10.85 19.72
CA ILE A 274 11.57 11.03 21.01
C ILE A 274 11.98 9.95 22.02
N ALA A 275 11.98 8.67 21.61
CA ALA A 275 12.41 7.59 22.51
C ALA A 275 13.88 7.76 22.96
N LEU A 276 14.77 8.23 22.08
CA LEU A 276 16.14 8.58 22.42
C LEU A 276 16.19 9.72 23.44
N LYS A 277 15.44 10.80 23.22
CA LYS A 277 15.38 11.92 24.17
C LYS A 277 14.89 11.45 25.55
N GLN A 278 13.89 10.57 25.61
CA GLN A 278 13.39 10.04 26.87
C GLN A 278 14.44 9.19 27.59
N ILE A 279 15.07 8.22 26.91
CA ILE A 279 16.14 7.39 27.50
C ILE A 279 17.25 8.27 28.10
N VAL A 280 17.62 9.36 27.41
CA VAL A 280 18.60 10.33 27.92
C VAL A 280 18.05 11.13 29.10
N GLN A 281 16.79 11.58 29.07
CA GLN A 281 16.14 12.28 30.19
C GLN A 281 16.05 11.40 31.43
N ASP A 282 15.68 10.13 31.32
CA ASP A 282 15.59 9.20 32.44
C ASP A 282 16.96 9.05 33.12
N ILE A 283 18.02 8.82 32.34
CA ILE A 283 19.40 8.69 32.81
C ILE A 283 19.86 10.00 33.50
N VAL A 284 19.65 11.16 32.87
CA VAL A 284 20.04 12.46 33.42
C VAL A 284 19.26 12.80 34.70
N THR A 285 17.98 12.44 34.79
CA THR A 285 17.16 12.66 36.00
C THR A 285 17.75 11.94 37.22
N LEU A 286 18.39 10.79 37.01
CA LEU A 286 19.02 10.01 38.07
C LEU A 286 20.49 10.41 38.33
N ALA A 287 21.23 10.82 37.29
CA ALA A 287 22.64 11.18 37.37
C ALA A 287 22.88 12.64 37.78
N TYR A 288 22.21 13.61 37.16
CA TYR A 288 22.45 15.05 37.38
C TYR A 288 22.40 15.47 38.87
N PRO A 289 21.43 15.00 39.70
CA PRO A 289 21.40 15.35 41.13
C PRO A 289 22.54 14.76 41.97
N LYS A 290 23.36 13.86 41.40
CA LYS A 290 24.48 13.17 42.06
C LYS A 290 25.86 13.69 41.59
N GLN A 291 25.90 14.62 40.62
CA GLN A 291 27.12 15.25 40.13
C GLN A 291 27.91 15.95 41.26
N THR A 292 29.22 16.14 41.07
CA THR A 292 30.07 16.75 42.09
C THR A 292 29.63 18.20 42.37
N PRO A 293 29.26 18.56 43.61
CA PRO A 293 28.86 19.94 43.94
C PRO A 293 29.99 20.94 43.67
N ASN A 294 29.65 22.17 43.27
CA ASN A 294 30.66 23.20 43.02
C ASN A 294 31.46 23.51 44.30
N GLY A 295 32.77 23.22 44.30
CA GLY A 295 33.66 23.31 45.47
C GLY A 295 33.56 22.13 46.45
N GLY A 296 32.85 21.05 46.11
CA GLY A 296 32.74 19.83 46.91
C GLY A 296 33.81 18.78 46.61
N THR A 297 33.97 17.83 47.51
CA THR A 297 34.85 16.67 47.33
C THR A 297 34.20 15.64 46.40
N GLU A 298 34.96 15.14 45.42
CA GLU A 298 34.51 14.08 44.52
C GLU A 298 34.30 12.74 45.27
N THR A 299 33.32 11.95 44.83
CA THR A 299 33.08 10.56 45.29
C THR A 299 33.04 9.61 44.10
N THR A 300 33.07 8.30 44.32
CA THR A 300 32.88 7.30 43.24
C THR A 300 31.57 7.56 42.48
N VAL A 301 30.47 7.78 43.21
CA VAL A 301 29.14 8.03 42.62
C VAL A 301 29.11 9.35 41.86
N SER A 302 29.71 10.43 42.39
CA SER A 302 29.69 11.72 41.70
C SER A 302 30.56 11.74 40.44
N LYS A 303 31.72 11.07 40.45
CA LYS A 303 32.54 10.87 39.24
C LYS A 303 31.78 10.15 38.13
N VAL A 304 31.03 9.10 38.47
CA VAL A 304 30.18 8.39 37.52
C VAL A 304 29.05 9.28 37.01
N ALA A 305 28.39 10.05 37.89
CA ALA A 305 27.36 11.01 37.50
C ALA A 305 27.88 12.11 36.54
N ASP A 306 29.07 12.66 36.83
CA ASP A 306 29.75 13.65 36.00
C ASP A 306 30.17 13.06 34.64
N ALA A 307 30.67 11.82 34.61
CA ALA A 307 31.00 11.11 33.38
C ALA A 307 29.76 10.84 32.51
N ILE A 308 28.64 10.40 33.10
CA ILE A 308 27.36 10.20 32.42
C ILE A 308 26.86 11.52 31.81
N CYS A 309 26.82 12.60 32.60
CA CYS A 309 26.34 13.90 32.14
C CYS A 309 27.27 14.51 31.08
N THR A 310 28.55 14.17 31.09
CA THR A 310 29.51 14.53 30.03
C THR A 310 29.27 13.74 28.75
N ALA A 311 29.05 12.41 28.84
CA ALA A 311 28.72 11.56 27.70
C ALA A 311 27.42 11.97 27.00
N VAL A 312 26.40 12.38 27.76
CA VAL A 312 25.16 12.97 27.21
C VAL A 312 25.44 14.27 26.45
N LYS A 313 26.20 15.19 27.07
CA LYS A 313 26.54 16.49 26.45
C LYS A 313 27.52 16.36 25.27
N ALA A 314 28.08 15.18 24.99
CA ALA A 314 29.03 14.97 23.90
C ALA A 314 28.41 15.24 22.51
N LYS A 315 27.21 14.71 22.21
CA LYS A 315 26.62 14.78 20.86
C LYS A 315 25.33 15.61 20.78
N TYR A 316 24.15 14.99 20.98
CA TYR A 316 22.88 15.55 20.50
C TYR A 316 22.12 16.48 21.46
N PHE A 317 22.39 16.41 22.76
CA PHE A 317 21.59 17.11 23.78
C PHE A 317 22.43 18.01 24.66
N ASP A 318 21.80 19.07 25.17
CA ASP A 318 22.27 19.85 26.29
C ASP A 318 21.48 19.46 27.55
N ILE A 319 22.11 19.64 28.72
CA ILE A 319 21.44 19.52 30.02
C ILE A 319 21.29 20.93 30.59
N SER A 320 20.07 21.32 30.92
CA SER A 320 19.75 22.64 31.45
C SER A 320 20.28 22.82 32.87
N GLU A 321 21.00 23.92 33.10
CA GLU A 321 21.45 24.39 34.41
C GLU A 321 20.49 25.42 35.04
N THR A 322 19.45 25.83 34.30
CA THR A 322 18.53 26.92 34.66
C THR A 322 17.69 26.57 35.89
N ALA A 323 17.59 27.50 36.85
CA ALA A 323 16.73 27.34 38.02
C ALA A 323 15.28 27.04 37.61
N GLY A 324 14.65 26.05 38.26
CA GLY A 324 13.32 25.55 37.87
C GLY A 324 13.29 24.62 36.65
N SER A 325 14.43 24.33 36.01
CA SER A 325 14.56 23.35 34.92
C SER A 325 15.91 22.62 34.92
N LYS A 326 16.54 22.50 36.10
CA LYS A 326 17.81 21.79 36.28
C LYS A 326 17.67 20.31 35.97
N GLY A 327 18.63 19.75 35.23
CA GLY A 327 18.58 18.34 34.79
C GLY A 327 17.58 18.04 33.68
N LYS A 328 16.90 19.05 33.12
CA LYS A 328 16.09 18.89 31.91
C LYS A 328 16.99 18.72 30.69
N VAL A 329 16.71 17.72 29.86
CA VAL A 329 17.38 17.43 28.60
C VAL A 329 16.64 18.11 27.46
N ASP A 330 17.35 18.83 26.59
CA ASP A 330 16.81 19.38 25.35
C ASP A 330 17.82 19.23 24.20
N TRP A 331 17.33 19.19 22.96
CA TRP A 331 18.20 19.08 21.78
C TRP A 331 19.09 20.31 21.68
N LYS A 332 20.37 20.13 21.29
CA LYS A 332 21.26 21.27 21.04
C LYS A 332 20.66 22.24 20.03
N SER A 333 20.84 23.53 20.31
CA SER A 333 20.35 24.64 19.47
C SER A 333 20.99 24.65 18.08
N THR A 334 22.24 24.21 17.97
CA THR A 334 23.02 24.09 16.74
C THR A 334 23.67 22.70 16.63
N GLY A 335 24.24 22.37 15.47
CA GLY A 335 25.02 21.13 15.28
C GLY A 335 24.21 19.82 15.24
N VAL A 336 22.89 19.88 15.27
CA VAL A 336 22.00 18.70 15.19
C VAL A 336 20.94 18.94 14.12
N GLU A 337 20.96 18.12 13.07
CA GLU A 337 20.10 18.22 11.89
C GLU A 337 18.60 17.98 12.19
N LYS A 338 17.72 18.42 11.28
CA LYS A 338 16.28 18.14 11.37
C LYS A 338 16.00 16.63 11.38
N THR A 339 16.61 15.91 10.43
CA THR A 339 16.60 14.45 10.25
C THR A 339 16.81 13.67 11.56
N ILE A 340 17.74 14.14 12.40
CA ILE A 340 18.02 13.58 13.73
C ILE A 340 16.88 13.87 14.72
N LYS A 341 16.35 15.09 14.75
CA LYS A 341 15.32 15.53 15.72
C LYS A 341 13.92 14.97 15.43
N THR A 342 13.69 14.46 14.22
CA THR A 342 12.40 13.94 13.71
C THR A 342 12.41 12.44 13.42
N PHE A 343 13.56 11.76 13.56
CA PHE A 343 13.74 10.36 13.18
C PHE A 343 12.73 9.41 13.86
N PRO A 344 12.18 8.39 13.18
CA PRO A 344 12.27 8.12 11.74
C PRO A 344 11.12 8.75 10.92
N ARG A 345 10.28 9.58 11.55
CA ARG A 345 9.01 10.12 11.00
C ARG A 345 9.17 10.94 9.73
N ASP A 346 10.25 11.72 9.62
CA ASP A 346 10.59 12.49 8.40
C ASP A 346 10.85 11.63 7.15
N LEU A 347 10.98 10.31 7.32
CA LEU A 347 11.14 9.34 6.23
C LEU A 347 9.85 8.52 5.99
N ASN A 348 8.72 8.97 6.54
CA ASN A 348 7.42 8.27 6.57
C ASN A 348 7.49 6.86 7.22
N ILE A 349 8.48 6.63 8.09
CA ILE A 349 8.62 5.39 8.85
C ILE A 349 8.08 5.62 10.27
N PRO A 350 7.26 4.70 10.82
CA PRO A 350 6.68 4.83 12.15
C PRO A 350 7.70 4.60 13.29
N ASP A 351 7.42 5.17 14.47
CA ASP A 351 8.30 5.07 15.65
C ASP A 351 8.45 3.60 16.09
N GLY A 352 9.65 3.16 16.45
CA GLY A 352 9.86 1.78 16.90
C GLY A 352 9.80 0.71 15.80
N ALA A 353 9.72 1.09 14.52
CA ALA A 353 10.12 0.25 13.38
C ALA A 353 11.65 0.08 13.30
N MET A 354 12.39 1.06 13.82
CA MET A 354 13.84 1.01 13.99
C MET A 354 14.18 0.32 15.31
N LEU A 355 15.04 -0.69 15.26
CA LEU A 355 15.34 -1.58 16.39
C LEU A 355 16.82 -1.49 16.78
N MET A 356 17.10 -1.54 18.09
CA MET A 356 18.45 -1.57 18.64
C MET A 356 18.57 -2.58 19.80
N THR A 357 19.75 -3.19 19.92
CA THR A 357 20.07 -4.22 20.94
C THR A 357 21.47 -3.96 21.51
N TRP A 358 21.72 -4.39 22.75
CA TRP A 358 23.07 -4.33 23.35
C TRP A 358 23.85 -5.62 23.09
N ASN A 359 25.01 -5.50 22.44
CA ASN A 359 25.99 -6.56 22.25
C ASN A 359 26.92 -6.61 23.48
N ASN A 360 26.73 -7.62 24.33
CA ASN A 360 27.52 -7.82 25.55
C ASN A 360 28.99 -8.23 25.29
N THR A 361 29.31 -8.77 24.11
CA THR A 361 30.69 -9.15 23.74
C THR A 361 31.52 -7.92 23.38
N GLU A 362 30.93 -7.00 22.62
CA GLU A 362 31.59 -5.76 22.17
C GLU A 362 31.28 -4.53 23.05
N ASN A 363 30.44 -4.69 24.08
CA ASN A 363 29.97 -3.65 24.98
C ASN A 363 29.48 -2.39 24.24
N LYS A 364 28.59 -2.59 23.25
CA LYS A 364 28.02 -1.53 22.43
C LYS A 364 26.56 -1.80 22.09
N PHE A 365 25.81 -0.76 21.75
CA PHE A 365 24.55 -0.92 21.03
C PHE A 365 24.79 -1.18 19.55
N GLU A 366 23.89 -1.95 18.94
CA GLU A 366 23.83 -2.23 17.51
C GLU A 366 22.42 -1.93 17.00
N ALA A 367 22.34 -1.32 15.80
CA ALA A 367 21.08 -1.11 15.10
C ALA A 367 20.78 -2.30 14.19
N THR A 368 19.55 -2.81 14.22
CA THR A 368 19.15 -3.98 13.44
C THR A 368 18.95 -3.62 11.97
N ALA A 369 20.02 -3.67 11.18
CA ALA A 369 20.03 -3.27 9.76
C ALA A 369 19.05 -4.08 8.88
N ASN A 370 18.69 -5.31 9.27
CA ASN A 370 17.68 -6.15 8.61
C ASN A 370 16.95 -7.05 9.65
N PRO A 371 15.73 -6.70 10.10
CA PRO A 371 14.95 -7.57 10.98
C PRO A 371 14.53 -8.87 10.28
N SER A 372 14.96 -10.02 10.81
CA SER A 372 14.73 -11.34 10.18
C SER A 372 13.30 -11.86 10.41
N MET A 373 12.51 -11.82 9.33
CA MET A 373 11.06 -12.14 9.31
C MET A 373 10.67 -13.43 10.04
N GLY A 374 9.56 -13.39 10.78
CA GLY A 374 9.12 -14.50 11.61
C GLY A 374 8.30 -15.59 10.92
N THR A 375 8.94 -16.64 10.40
CA THR A 375 8.25 -17.85 9.89
C THR A 375 8.20 -19.01 10.88
N THR A 376 9.06 -19.04 11.91
CA THR A 376 9.12 -20.12 12.90
C THR A 376 9.46 -19.62 14.31
N THR A 377 9.26 -20.48 15.32
CA THR A 377 9.67 -20.22 16.71
C THR A 377 11.20 -20.09 16.79
N GLY A 378 11.69 -18.86 16.93
CA GLY A 378 13.12 -18.54 17.00
C GLY A 378 13.56 -17.33 16.15
N SER A 379 12.68 -16.83 15.27
CA SER A 379 12.91 -15.63 14.46
C SER A 379 12.63 -14.31 15.20
N SER A 380 12.99 -13.17 14.59
CA SER A 380 12.66 -11.84 15.14
C SER A 380 11.15 -11.65 15.29
N PRO A 381 10.63 -11.22 16.46
CA PRO A 381 9.20 -10.98 16.66
C PRO A 381 8.77 -9.58 16.18
N PHE A 382 9.62 -8.84 15.46
CA PHE A 382 9.43 -7.44 15.07
C PHE A 382 9.28 -7.26 13.56
N ILE A 383 8.65 -6.16 13.15
CA ILE A 383 8.49 -5.80 11.74
C ILE A 383 9.86 -5.62 11.04
N ASN A 384 9.96 -6.06 9.78
CA ASN A 384 11.01 -5.59 8.89
C ASN A 384 10.53 -4.29 8.22
N PHE A 385 11.22 -3.18 8.46
CA PHE A 385 10.84 -1.88 7.91
C PHE A 385 10.94 -1.79 6.38
N TYR A 386 11.73 -2.63 5.72
CA TYR A 386 11.71 -2.78 4.25
C TYR A 386 10.45 -3.48 3.70
N ASN A 387 9.54 -3.93 4.57
CA ASN A 387 8.20 -4.39 4.19
C ASN A 387 7.12 -3.32 4.37
N LEU A 388 7.46 -2.13 4.86
CA LEU A 388 6.53 -1.01 4.95
C LEU A 388 6.29 -0.40 3.57
N THR A 389 5.03 -0.30 3.19
CA THR A 389 4.56 0.25 1.92
C THR A 389 3.60 1.41 2.16
N TYR A 390 3.57 2.37 1.24
CA TYR A 390 2.47 3.34 1.17
C TYR A 390 1.13 2.61 0.88
N PRO A 391 -0.02 3.21 1.19
CA PRO A 391 -1.32 2.72 0.73
C PRO A 391 -1.34 2.56 -0.80
N ALA A 392 -2.19 1.67 -1.30
CA ALA A 392 -2.45 1.63 -2.74
C ALA A 392 -3.05 2.97 -3.17
N CYS A 393 -2.67 3.52 -4.33
CA CYS A 393 -3.44 4.61 -4.90
C CYS A 393 -4.80 4.08 -5.37
N ILE A 394 -5.76 4.99 -5.58
CA ILE A 394 -7.01 4.58 -6.24
C ILE A 394 -6.70 4.06 -7.64
N ALA A 395 -7.32 2.93 -7.98
CA ALA A 395 -6.99 2.15 -9.17
C ALA A 395 -8.27 1.60 -9.78
N TYR A 396 -8.31 1.51 -11.11
CA TYR A 396 -9.50 1.19 -11.87
C TYR A 396 -9.26 -0.04 -12.77
N ARG A 397 -10.29 -0.87 -12.93
CA ARG A 397 -10.30 -2.03 -13.82
C ARG A 397 -11.65 -2.19 -14.51
N ALA A 398 -11.66 -2.77 -15.70
CA ALA A 398 -12.83 -3.47 -16.24
C ALA A 398 -12.39 -4.69 -17.05
N ASN A 399 -13.20 -5.75 -17.00
CA ASN A 399 -13.14 -6.88 -17.91
C ASN A 399 -14.54 -7.02 -18.53
N THR A 400 -14.67 -6.70 -19.81
CA THR A 400 -15.99 -6.35 -20.36
C THR A 400 -16.13 -6.68 -21.84
N PRO A 401 -17.32 -7.11 -22.29
CA PRO A 401 -17.73 -6.98 -23.68
C PRO A 401 -17.83 -5.50 -24.08
N LEU A 402 -17.82 -5.24 -25.39
CA LEU A 402 -18.13 -3.94 -25.96
C LEU A 402 -19.50 -3.90 -26.62
N ALA A 403 -20.05 -2.69 -26.74
CA ALA A 403 -21.14 -2.38 -27.65
C ALA A 403 -20.58 -1.55 -28.82
N ALA A 404 -21.03 -1.78 -30.05
CA ALA A 404 -20.59 -1.08 -31.26
C ALA A 404 -21.77 -0.61 -32.13
N LYS A 405 -21.66 0.56 -32.77
CA LYS A 405 -22.71 1.12 -33.65
C LYS A 405 -22.14 1.70 -34.94
N ASN A 406 -22.93 1.64 -36.03
CA ASN A 406 -22.61 2.18 -37.37
C ASN A 406 -23.05 3.66 -37.52
N GLU A 407 -23.01 4.41 -36.43
CA GLU A 407 -23.36 5.83 -36.38
C GLU A 407 -22.64 6.48 -35.20
N GLU A 408 -22.53 7.80 -35.21
CA GLU A 408 -22.06 8.56 -34.05
C GLU A 408 -23.22 8.81 -33.09
N VAL A 409 -22.96 8.70 -31.79
CA VAL A 409 -23.99 8.73 -30.74
C VAL A 409 -23.83 9.99 -29.89
N SER A 410 -24.82 10.87 -29.98
CA SER A 410 -24.86 12.15 -29.25
C SER A 410 -25.44 12.05 -27.82
N THR A 411 -26.10 10.93 -27.49
CA THR A 411 -26.78 10.72 -26.20
C THR A 411 -26.38 9.41 -25.57
N TRP A 412 -25.83 9.48 -24.35
CA TRP A 412 -25.31 8.33 -23.59
C TRP A 412 -25.99 8.22 -22.22
N PRO A 413 -26.08 7.02 -21.60
CA PRO A 413 -26.62 6.88 -20.25
C PRO A 413 -25.77 7.67 -19.25
N THR A 414 -26.36 8.67 -18.60
CA THR A 414 -25.62 9.59 -17.71
C THR A 414 -25.27 8.96 -16.37
N GLN A 415 -26.15 8.12 -15.82
CA GLN A 415 -26.04 7.48 -14.50
C GLN A 415 -25.36 6.10 -14.61
N TYR A 416 -24.48 5.72 -13.67
CA TYR A 416 -24.00 4.33 -13.55
C TYR A 416 -25.16 3.33 -13.55
N SER A 417 -26.25 3.62 -12.82
CA SER A 417 -27.42 2.75 -12.72
C SER A 417 -28.17 2.62 -14.04
N SER A 418 -28.26 3.72 -14.81
CA SER A 418 -28.84 3.72 -16.15
C SER A 418 -27.97 3.03 -17.19
N TRP A 419 -26.65 2.94 -16.96
CA TRP A 419 -25.70 2.21 -17.80
C TRP A 419 -25.68 0.71 -17.45
N GLU A 420 -25.77 0.37 -16.16
CA GLU A 420 -25.86 -1.01 -15.66
C GLU A 420 -27.15 -1.72 -16.09
N SER A 421 -28.26 -0.98 -16.22
CA SER A 421 -29.53 -1.48 -16.76
C SER A 421 -29.72 -1.23 -18.26
N TYR A 422 -28.72 -0.68 -18.96
CA TYR A 422 -28.83 -0.40 -20.39
C TYR A 422 -28.75 -1.68 -21.22
N ASP A 423 -29.86 -2.07 -21.84
CA ASP A 423 -29.87 -3.17 -22.80
C ASP A 423 -29.33 -2.69 -24.16
N TRP A 424 -28.02 -2.78 -24.31
CA TRP A 424 -27.29 -2.53 -25.55
C TRP A 424 -27.91 -3.25 -26.77
N THR A 425 -28.50 -4.43 -26.58
CA THR A 425 -29.03 -5.25 -27.69
C THR A 425 -30.33 -4.68 -28.24
N THR A 426 -31.32 -4.39 -27.39
CA THR A 426 -32.57 -3.76 -27.87
C THR A 426 -32.40 -2.30 -28.29
N GLN A 427 -31.32 -1.64 -27.84
CA GLN A 427 -30.92 -0.31 -28.30
C GLN A 427 -30.12 -0.33 -29.63
N GLY A 428 -30.00 -1.50 -30.28
CA GLY A 428 -29.45 -1.64 -31.64
C GLY A 428 -27.93 -1.61 -31.74
N TRP A 429 -27.22 -1.95 -30.66
CA TRP A 429 -25.75 -2.08 -30.68
C TRP A 429 -25.32 -3.50 -31.03
N GLY A 430 -24.31 -3.62 -31.89
CA GLY A 430 -23.59 -4.86 -32.13
C GLY A 430 -22.57 -5.18 -31.04
N GLN A 431 -22.01 -6.38 -31.07
CA GLN A 431 -21.06 -6.92 -30.08
C GLN A 431 -19.63 -7.05 -30.63
N GLU A 432 -19.35 -6.42 -31.78
CA GLU A 432 -18.10 -6.55 -32.53
C GLU A 432 -17.80 -5.28 -33.31
N VAL A 433 -16.52 -4.93 -33.39
CA VAL A 433 -16.03 -3.79 -34.19
C VAL A 433 -15.94 -4.19 -35.65
N LEU A 434 -16.72 -3.54 -36.50
CA LEU A 434 -16.78 -3.73 -37.95
C LEU A 434 -16.09 -2.57 -38.67
N VAL A 435 -15.78 -2.72 -39.95
CA VAL A 435 -15.20 -1.65 -40.80
C VAL A 435 -16.09 -0.41 -40.95
N THR A 436 -17.35 -0.48 -40.53
CA THR A 436 -18.33 0.62 -40.51
C THR A 436 -18.62 1.13 -39.09
N THR A 437 -18.01 0.57 -38.04
CA THR A 437 -18.25 1.05 -36.67
C THR A 437 -17.76 2.50 -36.51
N ARG A 438 -18.59 3.34 -35.87
CA ARG A 438 -18.34 4.77 -35.60
C ARG A 438 -18.43 5.12 -34.11
N SER A 439 -19.28 4.44 -33.34
CA SER A 439 -19.32 4.53 -31.88
C SER A 439 -19.09 3.17 -31.20
N ILE A 440 -18.36 3.18 -30.08
CA ILE A 440 -18.08 2.02 -29.23
C ILE A 440 -18.30 2.39 -27.76
N ALA A 441 -18.80 1.45 -26.96
CA ALA A 441 -18.97 1.58 -25.51
C ALA A 441 -18.41 0.36 -24.75
N LEU A 442 -18.00 0.55 -23.50
CA LEU A 442 -17.82 -0.57 -22.55
C LEU A 442 -19.18 -0.96 -21.95
N GLN A 443 -19.60 -2.23 -22.07
CA GLN A 443 -20.92 -2.64 -21.56
C GLN A 443 -20.99 -2.66 -20.03
N ASN A 444 -19.96 -3.16 -19.35
CA ASN A 444 -19.82 -3.02 -17.89
C ASN A 444 -19.22 -1.66 -17.53
N ASN A 445 -19.72 -1.08 -16.44
CA ASN A 445 -19.10 0.07 -15.78
C ASN A 445 -17.68 -0.26 -15.29
N ILE A 446 -16.78 0.73 -15.32
CA ILE A 446 -15.45 0.62 -14.70
C ILE A 446 -15.59 0.52 -13.18
N GLN A 447 -14.82 -0.40 -12.58
CA GLN A 447 -14.81 -0.68 -11.15
C GLN A 447 -13.45 -0.32 -10.53
N TYR A 448 -13.39 -0.31 -9.20
CA TYR A 448 -12.12 -0.21 -8.50
C TYR A 448 -11.33 -1.53 -8.52
N GLY A 449 -10.02 -1.44 -8.75
CA GLY A 449 -9.07 -2.54 -8.55
C GLY A 449 -8.56 -2.67 -7.10
N VAL A 450 -8.90 -1.70 -6.25
CA VAL A 450 -8.53 -1.68 -4.83
C VAL A 450 -9.76 -1.83 -3.93
N ALA A 451 -9.52 -2.34 -2.73
CA ALA A 451 -10.46 -2.36 -1.63
C ALA A 451 -10.30 -1.10 -0.77
N GLN A 452 -11.36 -0.70 -0.05
CA GLN A 452 -11.30 0.39 0.93
C GLN A 452 -11.51 -0.13 2.35
N LEU A 453 -10.61 0.21 3.26
CA LEU A 453 -10.84 0.15 4.70
C LEU A 453 -11.48 1.47 5.15
N GLU A 454 -12.62 1.40 5.84
CA GLU A 454 -13.24 2.49 6.61
C GLU A 454 -13.08 2.16 8.09
N ALA A 455 -12.41 3.03 8.86
CA ALA A 455 -12.07 2.77 10.25
C ALA A 455 -12.54 3.88 11.20
N THR A 456 -13.12 3.54 12.34
CA THR A 456 -13.40 4.45 13.47
C THR A 456 -12.68 3.98 14.74
N VAL A 457 -12.57 4.83 15.76
CA VAL A 457 -11.99 4.49 17.07
C VAL A 457 -12.83 5.05 18.22
N ILE A 458 -12.90 4.32 19.34
CA ILE A 458 -13.56 4.73 20.58
C ILE A 458 -12.85 4.13 21.81
N ALA A 459 -12.82 4.85 22.92
CA ALA A 459 -12.42 4.33 24.23
C ALA A 459 -13.64 3.81 24.98
N ALA A 460 -13.58 2.58 25.51
CA ALA A 460 -14.67 2.00 26.30
C ALA A 460 -14.87 2.67 27.67
N SER A 461 -13.99 3.60 28.05
CA SER A 461 -13.97 4.31 29.33
C SER A 461 -13.12 5.59 29.20
N ASN A 462 -13.39 6.61 30.02
CA ASN A 462 -12.52 7.78 30.16
C ASN A 462 -11.26 7.50 30.99
N LEU A 463 -11.15 6.30 31.56
CA LEU A 463 -10.01 5.79 32.32
C LEU A 463 -9.63 4.39 31.80
N LEU A 464 -8.41 4.22 31.32
CA LEU A 464 -7.90 2.94 30.80
C LEU A 464 -6.79 2.39 31.70
N ASN A 465 -6.90 1.13 32.09
CA ASN A 465 -5.87 0.44 32.88
C ASN A 465 -4.60 0.19 32.04
N ASP A 466 -3.43 0.38 32.63
CA ASP A 466 -2.11 0.03 32.06
C ASP A 466 -1.58 -1.33 32.59
N ASN A 467 -0.37 -1.72 32.15
CA ASN A 467 0.29 -2.97 32.54
C ASN A 467 1.10 -2.90 33.86
N SER A 468 0.86 -1.90 34.71
CA SER A 468 1.31 -1.90 36.11
C SER A 468 0.46 -2.81 37.00
N GLY A 469 -0.79 -3.05 36.60
CA GLY A 469 -1.79 -3.81 37.34
C GLY A 469 -2.99 -2.94 37.76
N ASN A 470 -2.71 -1.77 38.34
CA ASN A 470 -3.70 -0.90 39.00
C ASN A 470 -3.69 0.58 38.54
N ASN A 471 -2.69 1.06 37.79
CA ASN A 471 -2.70 2.45 37.32
C ASN A 471 -3.74 2.64 36.20
N MET A 472 -4.46 3.75 36.25
CA MET A 472 -5.39 4.18 35.22
C MET A 472 -4.88 5.46 34.55
N VAL A 473 -4.95 5.51 33.22
CA VAL A 473 -4.58 6.67 32.42
C VAL A 473 -5.84 7.35 31.89
N SER A 474 -5.90 8.67 31.99
CA SER A 474 -7.07 9.47 31.60
C SER A 474 -7.15 9.68 30.09
N VAL A 475 -8.27 9.29 29.49
CA VAL A 475 -8.61 9.58 28.09
C VAL A 475 -9.32 10.94 28.03
N THR A 476 -8.52 12.00 27.88
CA THR A 476 -9.03 13.35 27.57
C THR A 476 -9.05 13.56 26.05
N ALA A 477 -9.71 14.63 25.58
CA ALA A 477 -9.96 14.89 24.15
C ALA A 477 -8.70 14.88 23.25
N ASN A 478 -7.52 15.19 23.80
CA ASN A 478 -6.23 15.19 23.09
C ASN A 478 -5.20 14.23 23.72
N ALA A 479 -5.60 13.35 24.66
CA ALA A 479 -4.68 12.46 25.35
C ALA A 479 -4.02 11.43 24.41
N PHE A 480 -4.76 11.01 23.39
CA PHE A 480 -4.37 9.91 22.50
C PHE A 480 -4.81 10.18 21.04
N PRO A 481 -4.21 11.17 20.34
CA PRO A 481 -4.37 11.31 18.90
C PRO A 481 -3.86 10.08 18.17
N VAL A 482 -4.64 9.59 17.22
CA VAL A 482 -4.21 8.56 16.26
C VAL A 482 -3.28 9.22 15.25
N LYS A 483 -2.20 8.53 14.87
CA LYS A 483 -1.15 9.02 13.97
C LYS A 483 -0.94 8.18 12.72
N GLY A 484 -1.46 6.96 12.71
CA GLY A 484 -1.35 6.04 11.59
C GLY A 484 -2.01 4.70 11.85
N ILE A 485 -2.08 3.88 10.81
CA ILE A 485 -2.58 2.50 10.85
C ILE A 485 -1.68 1.62 10.00
N LEU A 486 -1.32 0.45 10.55
CA LEU A 486 -0.48 -0.54 9.89
C LEU A 486 -1.33 -1.78 9.59
N ILE A 487 -1.45 -2.16 8.31
CA ILE A 487 -2.24 -3.31 7.84
C ILE A 487 -1.29 -4.38 7.28
N GLY A 488 -1.16 -5.49 8.00
CA GLY A 488 -0.30 -6.61 7.59
C GLY A 488 -0.96 -7.57 6.58
N GLY A 489 -0.17 -8.49 6.03
CA GLY A 489 -0.66 -9.56 5.14
C GLY A 489 -0.98 -9.12 3.70
N GLN A 490 -0.74 -7.85 3.37
CA GLN A 490 -0.77 -7.32 2.01
C GLN A 490 0.33 -7.98 1.15
N LYS A 491 0.20 -7.97 -0.19
CA LYS A 491 1.20 -8.55 -1.10
C LYS A 491 1.97 -7.46 -1.84
N SER A 492 3.21 -7.77 -2.24
CA SER A 492 4.02 -6.88 -3.07
C SER A 492 3.40 -6.57 -4.41
N ASP A 493 2.81 -7.57 -5.08
CA ASP A 493 2.16 -7.42 -6.39
C ASP A 493 0.85 -8.21 -6.52
N VAL A 494 -0.06 -7.64 -7.31
CA VAL A 494 -1.29 -8.27 -7.81
C VAL A 494 -1.23 -8.43 -9.33
N ASN A 495 -1.97 -9.41 -9.85
CA ASN A 495 -2.04 -9.74 -11.27
C ASN A 495 -2.97 -8.79 -12.06
N TRP A 496 -3.18 -9.10 -13.35
CA TRP A 496 -4.12 -8.43 -14.25
C TRP A 496 -5.58 -8.35 -13.73
N GLU A 497 -5.96 -9.20 -12.78
CA GLU A 497 -7.30 -9.22 -12.20
C GLU A 497 -7.43 -8.30 -10.98
N TYR A 498 -6.31 -7.78 -10.46
CA TYR A 498 -6.09 -7.22 -9.12
C TYR A 498 -6.11 -8.25 -7.97
N LEU A 499 -5.93 -9.54 -8.28
CA LEU A 499 -5.75 -10.59 -7.26
C LEU A 499 -4.28 -10.76 -6.83
N PRO A 500 -4.03 -11.04 -5.53
CA PRO A 500 -2.75 -11.50 -5.00
C PRO A 500 -2.02 -12.56 -5.84
N ASN A 501 -0.78 -12.25 -6.22
CA ASN A 501 0.13 -13.22 -6.84
C ASN A 501 0.66 -14.21 -5.78
N THR A 502 0.98 -15.44 -6.18
CA THR A 502 1.32 -16.56 -5.28
C THR A 502 2.79 -16.60 -4.83
N SER A 503 3.62 -15.64 -5.25
CA SER A 503 5.09 -15.73 -5.21
C SER A 503 5.79 -14.81 -4.19
N ALA A 504 5.23 -14.75 -2.97
CA ALA A 504 5.81 -14.19 -1.73
C ALA A 504 5.76 -12.67 -1.50
N SER A 505 6.45 -12.23 -0.43
CA SER A 505 6.45 -10.89 0.18
C SER A 505 5.12 -10.44 0.80
N ASP A 506 4.90 -10.83 2.05
CA ASP A 506 3.90 -10.21 2.92
C ASP A 506 4.37 -8.81 3.34
N LYS A 507 3.81 -7.78 2.72
CA LYS A 507 4.03 -6.37 3.02
C LYS A 507 3.09 -5.88 4.14
N VAL A 508 3.41 -4.71 4.68
CA VAL A 508 2.60 -3.98 5.64
C VAL A 508 2.33 -2.59 5.08
N VAL A 509 1.08 -2.29 4.77
CA VAL A 509 0.69 -0.91 4.41
C VAL A 509 0.73 -0.06 5.68
N TYR A 510 1.47 1.04 5.66
CA TYR A 510 1.42 2.08 6.69
C TYR A 510 0.78 3.32 6.09
N ASP A 511 -0.39 3.66 6.62
CA ASP A 511 -1.10 4.89 6.33
C ASP A 511 -0.89 5.87 7.50
N SER A 512 -0.53 7.11 7.19
CA SER A 512 -0.22 8.16 8.17
C SER A 512 -0.95 9.48 7.89
N ASP A 513 -1.82 9.55 6.87
CA ASP A 513 -2.66 10.74 6.57
C ASP A 513 -3.95 10.75 7.41
N ILE A 514 -3.87 10.27 8.67
CA ILE A 514 -5.01 10.19 9.59
C ILE A 514 -5.23 11.55 10.24
N ASN A 515 -5.96 12.40 9.53
CA ASN A 515 -6.21 13.78 9.94
C ASN A 515 -7.25 13.89 11.07
N ASN A 516 -6.89 14.58 12.16
CA ASN A 516 -7.76 15.01 13.27
C ASN A 516 -8.47 13.92 14.10
N ILE A 517 -8.06 12.65 14.00
CA ILE A 517 -8.63 11.56 14.80
C ILE A 517 -8.01 11.49 16.20
N ASN A 518 -8.86 11.52 17.24
CA ASN A 518 -8.47 11.30 18.64
C ASN A 518 -9.28 10.13 19.24
N LEU A 519 -8.62 9.31 20.05
CA LEU A 519 -9.28 8.32 20.89
C LEU A 519 -10.01 9.03 22.05
N THR A 520 -11.34 8.98 22.05
CA THR A 520 -12.19 9.51 23.13
C THR A 520 -13.32 8.53 23.47
N THR A 521 -14.12 8.80 24.50
CA THR A 521 -15.35 8.03 24.79
C THR A 521 -16.50 8.27 23.81
N THR A 522 -16.32 9.19 22.86
CA THR A 522 -17.18 9.34 21.68
C THR A 522 -16.46 8.70 20.48
N GLU A 523 -17.22 8.01 19.64
CA GLU A 523 -16.68 7.41 18.41
C GLU A 523 -16.16 8.49 17.46
N SER A 524 -14.98 8.26 16.89
CA SER A 524 -14.36 9.19 15.96
C SER A 524 -15.13 9.31 14.65
N SER A 525 -14.87 10.39 13.91
CA SER A 525 -15.10 10.38 12.46
C SER A 525 -14.31 9.22 11.81
N PRO A 526 -14.79 8.68 10.68
CA PRO A 526 -14.08 7.61 9.97
C PRO A 526 -12.82 8.13 9.26
N PHE A 527 -11.78 7.30 9.25
CA PHE A 527 -10.57 7.45 8.44
C PHE A 527 -10.45 6.28 7.46
N TYR A 528 -9.65 6.43 6.41
CA TYR A 528 -9.73 5.59 5.21
C TYR A 528 -8.39 5.21 4.63
N THR A 529 -8.22 3.92 4.29
CA THR A 529 -7.00 3.40 3.65
C THR A 529 -7.36 2.53 2.45
N LEU A 530 -6.65 2.68 1.34
CA LEU A 530 -6.82 1.86 0.13
C LEU A 530 -5.80 0.71 0.09
N LEU A 531 -6.29 -0.49 -0.23
CA LEU A 531 -5.58 -1.76 -0.04
C LEU A 531 -5.80 -2.68 -1.25
N PHE A 532 -4.94 -3.68 -1.42
CA PHE A 532 -5.22 -4.78 -2.35
C PHE A 532 -6.22 -5.78 -1.76
N ASP A 533 -6.92 -6.49 -2.66
CA ASP A 533 -7.77 -7.63 -2.33
C ASP A 533 -6.97 -8.67 -1.51
N SER A 534 -7.55 -9.21 -0.44
CA SER A 534 -6.86 -10.11 0.49
C SER A 534 -6.96 -11.60 0.10
N TYR A 535 -7.38 -11.92 -1.14
CA TYR A 535 -7.59 -13.30 -1.58
C TYR A 535 -6.33 -14.16 -1.47
N THR A 536 -6.44 -15.24 -0.71
CA THR A 536 -5.40 -16.26 -0.64
C THR A 536 -5.82 -17.49 -1.44
N THR A 537 -5.07 -17.78 -2.50
CA THR A 537 -5.28 -18.90 -3.43
C THR A 537 -5.39 -20.24 -2.70
N GLY A 538 -6.45 -20.99 -3.01
CA GLY A 538 -6.68 -22.35 -2.49
C GLY A 538 -7.44 -22.43 -1.16
N LEU A 539 -7.79 -21.31 -0.51
CA LEU A 539 -8.33 -21.31 0.86
C LEU A 539 -9.80 -20.84 0.96
N LYS A 540 -10.76 -21.46 0.25
CA LYS A 540 -12.18 -21.02 0.21
C LYS A 540 -12.77 -20.70 1.60
N ALA A 541 -12.70 -21.66 2.52
CA ALA A 541 -13.20 -21.53 3.90
C ALA A 541 -12.07 -21.21 4.91
N LYS A 542 -10.90 -20.78 4.45
CA LYS A 542 -9.71 -20.51 5.28
C LYS A 542 -8.92 -19.27 4.82
N GLN A 543 -9.61 -18.27 4.27
CA GLN A 543 -9.02 -16.96 3.98
C GLN A 543 -8.34 -16.39 5.24
N ASN A 544 -7.17 -15.77 5.04
CA ASN A 544 -6.26 -15.41 6.12
C ASN A 544 -6.83 -14.32 7.04
N THR A 545 -6.60 -14.50 8.34
CA THR A 545 -6.77 -13.43 9.34
C THR A 545 -5.76 -12.32 9.06
N ILE A 546 -6.25 -11.11 8.85
CA ILE A 546 -5.41 -9.91 8.71
C ILE A 546 -5.16 -9.34 10.11
N ARG A 547 -3.95 -8.83 10.35
CA ARG A 547 -3.62 -8.11 11.59
C ARG A 547 -3.38 -6.64 11.33
N ILE A 548 -3.83 -5.83 12.28
CA ILE A 548 -3.71 -4.38 12.24
C ILE A 548 -3.07 -3.89 13.53
N ALA A 549 -2.20 -2.89 13.42
CA ALA A 549 -1.80 -2.05 14.54
C ALA A 549 -2.26 -0.61 14.31
N LEU A 550 -2.97 -0.04 15.29
CA LEU A 550 -3.31 1.37 15.35
C LEU A 550 -2.18 2.12 16.07
N GLU A 551 -1.63 3.16 15.44
CA GLU A 551 -0.57 4.01 16.01
C GLU A 551 -1.20 5.21 16.72
N LEU A 552 -0.91 5.38 18.00
CA LEU A 552 -1.36 6.54 18.81
C LEU A 552 -0.16 7.22 19.46
N GLU A 553 -0.30 8.48 19.85
CA GLU A 553 0.73 9.25 20.58
C GLU A 553 0.27 9.53 22.01
N ASN A 554 1.11 9.26 23.01
CA ASN A 554 0.78 9.46 24.42
C ASN A 554 0.90 10.93 24.83
N ASN A 555 -0.14 11.70 24.57
CA ASN A 555 -0.27 13.09 24.99
C ASN A 555 -1.15 13.23 26.26
N SER A 556 -1.27 12.16 27.06
CA SER A 556 -2.03 12.14 28.33
C SER A 556 -1.39 12.99 29.45
N GLY A 557 -0.11 13.34 29.29
CA GLY A 557 0.68 14.09 30.28
C GLY A 557 1.40 13.22 31.32
N ALA A 558 1.27 11.89 31.24
CA ALA A 558 1.98 10.95 32.12
C ALA A 558 2.46 9.71 31.35
N ASP A 559 3.51 9.08 31.86
CA ASP A 559 4.01 7.81 31.33
C ASP A 559 3.13 6.65 31.80
N PHE A 560 3.00 5.61 30.97
CA PHE A 560 2.26 4.39 31.35
C PHE A 560 2.97 3.13 30.89
N LYS A 561 2.69 1.99 31.54
CA LYS A 561 3.35 0.73 31.24
C LYS A 561 2.58 -0.07 30.17
N GLY A 562 3.25 -0.35 29.06
CA GLY A 562 2.77 -1.26 28.00
C GLY A 562 3.21 -2.71 28.23
N ILE A 563 3.14 -3.53 27.19
CA ILE A 563 3.52 -4.95 27.24
C ILE A 563 5.03 -5.18 27.12
N ASP A 564 5.72 -4.39 26.30
CA ASP A 564 7.14 -4.52 25.94
C ASP A 564 8.03 -3.40 26.52
N GLY A 565 7.43 -2.40 27.18
CA GLY A 565 8.15 -1.27 27.78
C GLY A 565 7.24 -0.26 28.50
N VAL A 566 7.80 0.91 28.81
CA VAL A 566 7.05 2.11 29.23
C VAL A 566 6.81 2.97 27.98
N VAL A 567 5.60 3.48 27.84
CA VAL A 567 5.22 4.49 26.84
C VAL A 567 5.27 5.85 27.52
N ALA A 568 6.29 6.64 27.19
CA ALA A 568 6.49 7.96 27.79
C ALA A 568 5.59 9.04 27.18
N ALA A 569 5.47 10.19 27.85
CA ALA A 569 4.76 11.34 27.31
C ALA A 569 5.38 11.82 25.97
N GLY A 570 4.53 12.06 24.96
CA GLY A 570 4.91 12.41 23.59
C GLY A 570 5.38 11.23 22.72
N GLN A 571 5.55 10.04 23.31
CA GLN A 571 5.98 8.83 22.58
C GLN A 571 4.79 8.20 21.84
N ARG A 572 5.04 7.60 20.67
CA ARG A 572 4.04 6.78 19.96
C ARG A 572 4.03 5.33 20.45
N PHE A 573 2.87 4.70 20.37
CA PHE A 573 2.63 3.31 20.76
C PHE A 573 1.56 2.65 19.88
N TYR A 574 1.50 1.32 19.94
CA TYR A 574 0.66 0.50 19.07
C TYR A 574 -0.34 -0.34 19.85
N LEU A 575 -1.60 -0.34 19.40
CA LEU A 575 -2.63 -1.27 19.87
C LEU A 575 -3.06 -2.18 18.72
N LEU A 576 -3.14 -3.49 18.98
CA LEU A 576 -3.31 -4.51 17.94
C LEU A 576 -4.74 -5.07 17.88
N ALA A 577 -5.18 -5.37 16.65
CA ALA A 577 -6.42 -6.06 16.30
C ALA A 577 -6.18 -7.20 15.31
N GLU A 578 -7.09 -8.17 15.28
CA GLU A 578 -7.21 -9.19 14.23
C GLU A 578 -8.56 -9.02 13.51
N LEU A 579 -8.55 -9.20 12.19
CA LEU A 579 -9.72 -9.28 11.32
C LEU A 579 -9.76 -10.67 10.69
N ASP A 580 -10.43 -11.64 11.35
CA ASP A 580 -10.64 -12.99 10.82
C ASP A 580 -11.89 -13.01 9.93
N PRO A 581 -11.79 -13.39 8.63
CA PRO A 581 -12.93 -13.57 7.74
C PRO A 581 -14.11 -14.44 8.22
N LYS A 582 -13.94 -15.23 9.30
CA LYS A 582 -14.85 -16.31 9.73
C LYS A 582 -15.00 -16.48 11.25
N ALA A 583 -14.76 -15.44 12.05
CA ALA A 583 -15.04 -15.51 13.49
C ALA A 583 -16.54 -15.75 13.79
N SER A 584 -16.87 -16.34 14.94
CA SER A 584 -18.19 -16.94 15.22
C SER A 584 -19.32 -15.92 15.50
N SER A 585 -18.97 -14.83 16.16
CA SER A 585 -19.53 -13.49 15.96
C SER A 585 -18.35 -12.63 15.47
N GLY A 586 -18.52 -11.52 14.75
CA GLY A 586 -19.73 -10.85 14.25
C GLY A 586 -19.33 -10.03 13.01
N VAL A 587 -18.74 -10.67 12.01
CA VAL A 587 -18.99 -12.07 11.63
C VAL A 587 -20.18 -12.11 10.69
N THR A 588 -20.21 -11.18 9.75
CA THR A 588 -21.35 -10.96 8.86
C THR A 588 -20.88 -10.81 7.42
N ALA A 589 -21.25 -11.83 6.63
CA ALA A 589 -20.77 -12.15 5.29
C ALA A 589 -20.88 -11.01 4.26
N ILE A 590 -20.12 -11.09 3.16
CA ILE A 590 -20.33 -10.19 2.02
C ILE A 590 -21.74 -10.41 1.44
N SER A 591 -22.49 -9.32 1.34
CA SER A 591 -23.67 -9.26 0.49
C SER A 591 -23.22 -9.24 -0.98
N TRP A 592 -22.98 -10.43 -1.54
CA TRP A 592 -22.62 -10.63 -2.94
C TRP A 592 -23.85 -10.37 -3.83
N PRO A 593 -23.70 -9.67 -4.98
CA PRO A 593 -24.80 -9.52 -5.94
C PRO A 593 -25.18 -10.88 -6.53
N ASN A 594 -26.47 -11.08 -6.87
CA ASN A 594 -27.02 -12.37 -7.31
C ASN A 594 -26.35 -12.96 -8.58
N THR A 595 -25.63 -12.15 -9.36
CA THR A 595 -24.85 -12.59 -10.52
C THR A 595 -23.50 -11.86 -10.58
N ASN A 596 -22.52 -12.47 -11.26
CA ASN A 596 -21.20 -11.89 -11.50
C ASN A 596 -20.88 -11.84 -13.00
N PRO A 597 -21.14 -10.72 -13.69
CA PRO A 597 -20.83 -10.55 -15.12
C PRO A 597 -19.34 -10.21 -15.34
N ASN A 598 -18.45 -11.09 -14.85
CA ASN A 598 -16.97 -10.95 -14.85
C ASN A 598 -16.48 -9.61 -14.27
N ARG A 599 -17.01 -9.28 -13.09
CA ARG A 599 -16.69 -8.06 -12.32
C ARG A 599 -15.85 -8.36 -11.08
N PHE A 600 -16.15 -9.49 -10.44
CA PHE A 600 -15.51 -9.92 -9.19
C PHE A 600 -14.78 -11.25 -9.41
N PRO A 601 -13.45 -11.22 -9.62
CA PRO A 601 -12.60 -12.39 -9.50
C PRO A 601 -12.80 -13.06 -8.13
N GLN A 602 -12.83 -14.38 -8.10
CA GLN A 602 -13.11 -15.16 -6.87
C GLN A 602 -14.40 -14.72 -6.15
N PHE A 603 -15.45 -14.37 -6.91
CA PHE A 603 -16.80 -14.10 -6.40
C PHE A 603 -17.33 -15.20 -5.48
N GLY A 604 -18.06 -14.81 -4.44
CA GLY A 604 -18.62 -15.74 -3.45
C GLY A 604 -17.60 -16.32 -2.46
N ILE A 605 -16.44 -15.67 -2.31
CA ILE A 605 -15.41 -16.04 -1.32
C ILE A 605 -15.13 -14.89 -0.37
N ASP A 606 -15.57 -15.10 0.86
CA ASP A 606 -15.48 -14.18 1.97
C ASP A 606 -14.04 -14.06 2.51
N ARG A 607 -13.47 -12.87 2.35
CA ARG A 607 -12.09 -12.44 2.66
C ARG A 607 -12.06 -10.97 3.11
N THR A 608 -11.09 -10.61 3.97
CA THR A 608 -11.05 -9.31 4.68
C THR A 608 -11.16 -8.08 3.78
N PHE A 609 -10.51 -8.08 2.62
CA PHE A 609 -10.55 -6.98 1.66
C PHE A 609 -10.92 -7.51 0.29
N VAL A 610 -11.89 -6.88 -0.37
CA VAL A 610 -12.31 -7.21 -1.74
C VAL A 610 -12.28 -5.94 -2.58
N GLN A 611 -11.69 -6.02 -3.77
CA GLN A 611 -11.68 -4.91 -4.72
C GLN A 611 -13.11 -4.43 -5.04
N ASP A 612 -13.32 -3.12 -5.15
CA ASP A 612 -14.65 -2.51 -5.38
C ASP A 612 -15.65 -2.67 -4.21
N PHE A 613 -15.20 -3.12 -3.03
CA PHE A 613 -15.97 -3.14 -1.77
C PHE A 613 -15.33 -2.28 -0.66
N LYS A 614 -16.14 -1.95 0.35
CA LYS A 614 -15.75 -1.22 1.56
C LYS A 614 -15.80 -2.16 2.78
N THR A 615 -14.66 -2.40 3.41
CA THR A 615 -14.56 -3.12 4.70
C THR A 615 -14.61 -2.10 5.83
N LYS A 616 -15.62 -2.19 6.71
CA LYS A 616 -15.75 -1.31 7.88
C LYS A 616 -15.10 -1.94 9.11
N VAL A 617 -14.45 -1.12 9.95
CA VAL A 617 -13.85 -1.52 11.23
C VAL A 617 -14.07 -0.43 12.28
N LYS A 618 -14.35 -0.80 13.53
CA LYS A 618 -14.42 0.12 14.68
C LYS A 618 -13.51 -0.39 15.78
N PHE A 619 -12.53 0.40 16.20
CA PHE A 619 -11.56 0.01 17.22
C PHE A 619 -12.01 0.49 18.61
N THR A 620 -12.57 -0.42 19.40
CA THR A 620 -12.95 -0.18 20.80
C THR A 620 -11.77 -0.50 21.72
N VAL A 621 -11.07 0.54 22.20
CA VAL A 621 -9.96 0.42 23.15
C VAL A 621 -10.51 0.16 24.55
N ARG A 622 -10.17 -1.01 25.13
CA ARG A 622 -10.61 -1.39 26.50
C ARG A 622 -9.50 -1.26 27.55
N THR A 623 -8.22 -1.23 27.17
CA THR A 623 -7.07 -1.15 28.09
C THR A 623 -5.78 -0.80 27.34
N LEU A 624 -4.82 -0.19 28.03
CA LEU A 624 -3.46 0.05 27.55
C LEU A 624 -2.49 -1.10 27.91
N LYS A 625 -2.96 -2.16 28.59
CA LYS A 625 -2.15 -3.32 29.03
C LYS A 625 -1.36 -4.00 27.90
N ASN A 626 -1.92 -4.00 26.69
CA ASN A 626 -1.32 -4.58 25.48
C ASN A 626 -0.87 -3.50 24.48
N ALA A 627 -0.50 -2.31 24.96
CA ALA A 627 0.19 -1.29 24.16
C ALA A 627 1.66 -1.68 23.94
N TYR A 628 2.15 -1.59 22.70
CA TYR A 628 3.55 -1.86 22.36
C TYR A 628 4.32 -0.58 22.02
N VAL A 629 5.59 -0.52 22.40
CA VAL A 629 6.58 0.51 22.03
C VAL A 629 7.31 0.13 20.73
N THR A 630 7.57 -1.16 20.52
CA THR A 630 8.04 -1.71 19.25
C THR A 630 6.88 -2.12 18.36
N ILE A 631 7.09 -2.15 17.05
CA ILE A 631 6.11 -2.71 16.12
C ILE A 631 6.40 -4.21 15.97
N PRO A 632 5.53 -5.10 16.50
CA PRO A 632 5.73 -6.53 16.34
C PRO A 632 5.45 -6.97 14.89
N ASP A 633 5.96 -8.13 14.50
CA ASP A 633 5.65 -8.73 13.20
C ASP A 633 4.16 -9.11 13.16
N LEU A 634 3.37 -8.35 12.38
CA LEU A 634 1.92 -8.53 12.22
C LEU A 634 1.52 -9.90 11.64
N ARG A 635 2.46 -10.73 11.20
CA ARG A 635 2.20 -12.11 10.77
C ARG A 635 2.36 -13.13 11.91
N SER A 636 3.06 -12.76 12.98
CA SER A 636 3.31 -13.61 14.14
C SER A 636 2.02 -14.05 14.82
N ILE A 637 1.96 -15.32 15.21
CA ILE A 637 0.83 -15.94 15.91
C ILE A 637 0.87 -15.74 17.45
N LYS A 638 1.80 -14.92 17.97
CA LYS A 638 2.04 -14.75 19.42
C LYS A 638 1.67 -13.36 19.96
N LEU A 639 0.89 -12.58 19.21
CA LEU A 639 0.55 -11.21 19.56
C LEU A 639 -0.60 -11.18 20.58
N LYS A 640 -0.46 -10.40 21.66
CA LYS A 640 -1.59 -10.07 22.54
C LYS A 640 -2.34 -8.87 21.97
N LEU A 641 -3.65 -9.01 21.81
CA LEU A 641 -4.51 -8.00 21.18
C LEU A 641 -4.96 -6.94 22.19
N GLY A 642 -5.04 -5.68 21.76
CA GLY A 642 -5.41 -4.53 22.60
C GLY A 642 -6.79 -3.93 22.28
N LEU A 643 -7.41 -4.36 21.19
CA LEU A 643 -8.60 -3.75 20.61
C LEU A 643 -9.76 -4.76 20.52
N SER A 644 -10.96 -4.28 20.84
CA SER A 644 -12.24 -4.94 20.56
C SER A 644 -12.84 -4.32 19.29
N VAL A 645 -13.71 -5.03 18.57
CA VAL A 645 -14.37 -4.53 17.35
C VAL A 645 -15.88 -4.75 17.43
N ASP A 646 -16.68 -3.73 17.11
CA ASP A 646 -18.15 -3.73 17.18
C ASP A 646 -18.73 -3.03 15.92
N LEU A 647 -19.60 -3.63 15.09
CA LEU A 647 -19.86 -3.12 13.72
C LEU A 647 -21.30 -3.06 13.20
N GLN A 648 -21.52 -2.18 12.20
CA GLN A 648 -22.72 -2.06 11.35
C GLN A 648 -22.36 -1.68 9.89
N TRP A 649 -23.36 -1.72 8.99
CA TRP A 649 -23.22 -2.19 7.59
C TRP A 649 -23.10 -1.13 6.47
N GLN A 650 -22.50 -1.53 5.33
CA GLN A 650 -23.19 -1.70 4.03
C GLN A 650 -22.23 -2.24 2.95
N SER A 651 -22.68 -3.21 2.12
CA SER A 651 -21.95 -3.88 1.02
C SER A 651 -20.44 -4.07 1.24
N GLY A 652 -20.10 -5.03 2.11
CA GLY A 652 -18.74 -5.45 2.47
C GLY A 652 -18.81 -6.68 3.37
N LEU A 653 -17.65 -7.17 3.83
CA LEU A 653 -17.52 -8.19 4.88
C LEU A 653 -17.29 -7.51 6.24
N THR A 654 -17.66 -8.16 7.36
CA THR A 654 -17.82 -7.50 8.67
C THR A 654 -17.14 -8.25 9.81
N PHE A 655 -16.31 -7.57 10.61
CA PHE A 655 -15.54 -7.99 11.82
C PHE A 655 -16.23 -8.01 13.21
N ASP A 656 -16.26 -9.11 13.99
CA ASP A 656 -16.22 -9.05 15.47
C ASP A 656 -15.42 -10.26 16.01
N VAL A 657 -14.92 -10.16 17.26
CA VAL A 657 -14.61 -11.30 18.15
C VAL A 657 -14.78 -10.80 19.59
N PRO A 658 -15.48 -11.50 20.50
CA PRO A 658 -15.50 -11.16 21.91
C PRO A 658 -14.21 -11.62 22.60
N LEU A 659 -13.38 -10.69 23.08
CA LEU A 659 -12.18 -10.99 23.86
C LEU A 659 -12.14 -10.25 25.21
N GLY A 660 -11.65 -10.97 26.22
CA GLY A 660 -11.69 -10.59 27.63
C GLY A 660 -11.77 -11.79 28.59
N GLY A 661 -12.17 -12.96 28.08
CA GLY A 661 -12.04 -14.25 28.77
C GLY A 661 -10.71 -14.95 28.49
N THR A 662 -10.40 -15.97 29.30
CA THR A 662 -9.25 -16.86 29.10
C THR A 662 -9.44 -17.77 27.88
N ILE A 663 -8.33 -18.16 27.24
CA ILE A 663 -8.33 -19.19 26.20
C ILE A 663 -8.60 -20.57 26.82
N ASN A 664 -9.45 -21.36 26.17
CA ASN A 664 -9.47 -22.83 26.20
C ASN A 664 -9.40 -23.31 24.74
#